data_AF-A0A1I5AFR9-F1
#
_entry.id   AF-A0A1I5AFR9-F1
#
_cell.length_a   1.000
_cell.length_b   1.000
_cell.length_c   1.000
_cell.angle_alpha   90.00
_cell.angle_beta   90.00
_cell.angle_gamma   90.00
#
_symmetry.space_group_name_H-M   'P 1'
#
loop_
_entity.id
_entity.type
_entity.pdbx_description
1 polymer ?
#
loop_
_entity_poly.entity_id
_entity_poly.type
_entity_poly.pdbx_seq_one_letter_code
_entity_poly.pdbx_strand_id
1 'polypeptide(L)'
;MEHNKLAIGLLKFLENLKIDSSIGNWNYLGKTTDAFGTPGGSWQGEDGFKFQNNKKTKEYILRSIPSNKSILVIESYQIPGQLYNMQLTNIQVYKNDSDFGQLFESYNLTAGLGRVKKVVVKEMFDRLGFTDNLIFKINNLNPDWKELTKSILDWAPIREEVKNKIKEEINNENMTSPNIKTIDLNGAGLYKISHGSFKANKNKHVIESLKQNNWITIHESTGKGRGDKFKNNLKNGDYVYITLGGDELIGIAKIISNKCEYIPKEIINNEEGWLFREIEMIQEPIKKGAIQLDDTRAIYPSGNTSFFKVKSKDLNEANQLLFVPYFNVEFIDGRNTTPTTSYTNTKYMDSPLNQILFGPPGTGKTYHTINKALSIVEDVIDTDLKKETRFDLTTRFDDLLINDWENPSGQIAFVTFHQSMTYEDFIEGIKPVVTSKNKVIYETLPGIFKNMCTLAKENWLNANSAEEDELSFDDAFNSLKENWEEDKDMKFPMKTEGKEYTIIGFTKSSIQFKKASGSIDHTLSISTLRDYFYDRRKVRTTGVGIYYPAILKKLKSFQPTEFEVKEEKKYVLVIDEINRGNVSQIFGELITLIEEDKRLGNDESLEVTLPYSKESFGVPPNLYIIGTMNTADRSVEALDTALRRRFSFEEMPPDYSLSQLDYTIYNYNASRLLKTINNRIEKLLDKDHTIGHSYFIVEDGKNEVEEILKAFYKNIIPLLQEYFFGDFGKIGLVLGKGFVNKKEWNKNTEAFADFDHESSSDFEERDIYEIIDYRNSNHNYKIGDVEMSFDKAIQLLMKGSIA
;
A
#
# COMPACT_ATOMS: atom_id res chain seq x y z
N MET A 1 -25.70 23.41 -52.08
CA MET A 1 -25.24 22.51 -51.01
C MET A 1 -23.87 21.97 -51.40
N GLU A 2 -22.97 21.94 -50.43
CA GLU A 2 -21.75 21.13 -50.32
C GLU A 2 -20.39 21.47 -50.98
N HIS A 3 -20.24 22.33 -52.00
CA HIS A 3 -18.87 22.50 -52.58
C HIS A 3 -18.12 23.84 -52.40
N ASN A 4 -18.73 24.90 -51.84
CA ASN A 4 -18.06 26.22 -51.71
C ASN A 4 -17.61 26.63 -50.30
N LYS A 5 -17.91 25.86 -49.24
CA LYS A 5 -17.37 26.12 -47.88
C LYS A 5 -16.09 25.32 -47.57
N LEU A 6 -15.82 24.24 -48.30
CA LEU A 6 -14.61 23.41 -48.16
C LEU A 6 -13.37 24.08 -48.79
N ALA A 7 -13.53 24.82 -49.89
CA ALA A 7 -12.42 25.50 -50.58
C ALA A 7 -11.84 26.67 -49.76
N ILE A 8 -12.68 27.45 -49.09
CA ILE A 8 -12.25 28.58 -48.24
C ILE A 8 -11.57 28.08 -46.96
N GLY A 9 -12.02 26.92 -46.43
CA GLY A 9 -11.38 26.28 -45.28
C GLY A 9 -10.01 25.67 -45.61
N LEU A 10 -9.84 25.09 -46.79
CA LEU A 10 -8.57 24.50 -47.23
C LEU A 10 -7.51 25.57 -47.51
N LEU A 11 -7.89 26.69 -48.16
CA LEU A 11 -6.98 27.80 -48.42
C LEU A 11 -6.52 28.49 -47.12
N LYS A 12 -7.42 28.70 -46.14
CA LYS A 12 -7.04 29.20 -44.80
C LYS A 12 -6.19 28.20 -43.99
N PHE A 13 -6.34 26.90 -44.23
CA PHE A 13 -5.50 25.87 -43.61
C PHE A 13 -4.10 25.83 -44.23
N LEU A 14 -3.99 26.04 -45.54
CA LEU A 14 -2.72 26.14 -46.27
C LEU A 14 -1.99 27.46 -45.99
N GLU A 15 -2.69 28.58 -45.79
CA GLU A 15 -2.08 29.86 -45.37
C GLU A 15 -1.58 29.85 -43.91
N ASN A 16 -2.18 29.05 -43.03
CA ASN A 16 -1.72 28.88 -41.65
C ASN A 16 -0.56 27.89 -41.50
N LEU A 17 -0.35 27.02 -42.49
CA LEU A 17 0.95 26.41 -42.71
C LEU A 17 1.84 27.47 -43.35
N LYS A 18 2.44 28.33 -42.51
CA LYS A 18 3.72 28.95 -42.87
C LYS A 18 4.71 27.81 -43.10
N ILE A 19 4.69 27.21 -44.29
CA ILE A 19 5.91 26.72 -44.92
C ILE A 19 6.79 27.96 -44.89
N ASP A 20 7.81 27.91 -44.05
CA ASP A 20 8.82 28.94 -44.03
C ASP A 20 9.32 29.06 -45.48
N SER A 21 9.06 30.21 -46.10
CA SER A 21 9.49 30.51 -47.48
C SER A 21 11.03 30.57 -47.61
N SER A 22 11.76 30.20 -46.55
CA SER A 22 13.19 29.96 -46.51
C SER A 22 13.63 28.56 -46.95
N ILE A 23 12.72 27.61 -47.20
CA ILE A 23 13.08 26.24 -47.62
C ILE A 23 12.70 26.04 -49.10
N GLY A 24 13.69 26.17 -49.99
CA GLY A 24 13.57 26.04 -51.45
C GLY A 24 13.28 24.61 -51.96
N ASN A 25 14.02 24.16 -52.98
CA ASN A 25 13.87 22.93 -53.80
C ASN A 25 13.73 21.57 -53.05
N TRP A 26 12.66 21.38 -52.28
CA TRP A 26 12.42 20.14 -51.52
C TRP A 26 11.14 19.45 -51.99
N ASN A 27 11.23 18.14 -52.24
CA ASN A 27 10.16 17.26 -52.66
C ASN A 27 9.67 16.41 -51.46
N TYR A 28 8.35 16.38 -51.24
CA TYR A 28 7.70 15.56 -50.22
C TYR A 28 7.54 14.11 -50.70
N LEU A 29 8.02 13.13 -49.92
CA LEU A 29 8.05 11.72 -50.33
C LEU A 29 6.92 10.86 -49.74
N GLY A 30 6.28 11.27 -48.64
CA GLY A 30 5.16 10.52 -48.05
C GLY A 30 4.91 10.77 -46.55
N LYS A 31 3.82 10.18 -46.05
CA LYS A 31 3.39 10.15 -44.64
C LYS A 31 3.11 8.70 -44.26
N THR A 32 3.42 8.32 -43.02
CA THR A 32 2.98 7.03 -42.45
C THR A 32 2.06 7.26 -41.24
N THR A 33 1.05 6.39 -41.09
CA THR A 33 0.05 6.41 -40.01
C THR A 33 0.24 5.29 -38.98
N ASP A 34 1.14 4.34 -39.22
CA ASP A 34 1.25 3.15 -38.37
C ASP A 34 2.08 3.42 -37.11
N ALA A 35 1.51 3.02 -35.97
CA ALA A 35 2.18 3.04 -34.68
C ALA A 35 3.09 1.81 -34.55
N PHE A 36 4.36 2.01 -34.23
CA PHE A 36 5.28 0.90 -33.96
C PHE A 36 5.11 0.42 -32.50
N GLY A 37 4.80 -0.87 -32.29
CA GLY A 37 4.70 -1.47 -30.94
C GLY A 37 4.27 -2.95 -30.88
N THR A 38 5.04 -3.74 -30.11
CA THR A 38 4.91 -5.16 -29.66
C THR A 38 5.28 -6.32 -30.63
N PRO A 39 6.04 -7.33 -30.16
CA PRO A 39 6.51 -8.45 -30.98
C PRO A 39 5.39 -9.49 -31.15
N GLY A 40 4.75 -9.49 -32.32
CA GLY A 40 3.75 -10.50 -32.66
C GLY A 40 2.91 -10.27 -33.93
N GLY A 41 3.16 -9.20 -34.70
CA GLY A 41 2.38 -8.85 -35.89
C GLY A 41 2.98 -9.33 -37.21
N SER A 42 2.11 -9.65 -38.18
CA SER A 42 2.39 -10.27 -39.48
C SER A 42 2.98 -9.32 -40.53
N TRP A 43 4.14 -8.72 -40.25
CA TRP A 43 4.98 -8.05 -41.25
C TRP A 43 6.45 -8.43 -41.07
N GLN A 44 6.81 -9.61 -41.57
CA GLN A 44 8.20 -9.91 -41.94
C GLN A 44 8.29 -9.83 -43.46
N GLY A 45 8.54 -8.63 -43.98
CA GLY A 45 8.88 -8.44 -45.40
C GLY A 45 10.35 -8.81 -45.65
N GLU A 46 10.66 -9.30 -46.84
CA GLU A 46 11.97 -9.86 -47.21
C GLU A 46 13.13 -8.83 -47.26
N ASP A 47 12.87 -7.52 -47.14
CA ASP A 47 13.87 -6.45 -47.22
C ASP A 47 13.86 -5.49 -46.00
N GLY A 48 13.90 -6.03 -44.77
CA GLY A 48 13.94 -5.24 -43.53
C GLY A 48 14.77 -5.85 -42.39
N PHE A 49 15.06 -5.05 -41.34
CA PHE A 49 15.82 -5.47 -40.16
C PHE A 49 15.17 -6.67 -39.45
N LYS A 50 15.97 -7.67 -39.08
CA LYS A 50 15.53 -8.81 -38.25
C LYS A 50 15.97 -8.62 -36.81
N PHE A 51 15.02 -8.71 -35.89
CA PHE A 51 15.30 -8.86 -34.46
C PHE A 51 15.43 -10.35 -34.14
N GLN A 52 16.56 -10.76 -33.58
CA GLN A 52 16.75 -12.12 -33.08
C GLN A 52 16.64 -12.13 -31.55
N ASN A 53 15.74 -12.97 -31.04
CA ASN A 53 15.54 -13.15 -29.60
C ASN A 53 16.71 -13.96 -29.00
N ASN A 54 17.45 -13.37 -28.06
CA ASN A 54 18.34 -14.11 -27.20
C ASN A 54 17.57 -14.64 -25.98
N LYS A 55 17.27 -15.94 -25.99
CA LYS A 55 16.44 -16.61 -24.97
C LYS A 55 17.01 -16.55 -23.55
N LYS A 56 18.26 -16.11 -23.33
CA LYS A 56 18.85 -15.98 -22.00
C LYS A 56 18.82 -14.56 -21.40
N THR A 57 18.83 -13.49 -22.20
CA THR A 57 18.92 -12.11 -21.67
C THR A 57 17.68 -11.26 -21.92
N LYS A 58 16.73 -11.74 -22.74
CA LYS A 58 15.58 -10.96 -23.26
C LYS A 58 16.01 -9.67 -24.00
N GLU A 59 17.27 -9.57 -24.41
CA GLU A 59 17.76 -8.49 -25.28
C GLU A 59 17.54 -8.84 -26.75
N TYR A 60 17.28 -7.82 -27.56
CA TYR A 60 17.17 -7.93 -29.01
C TYR A 60 18.36 -7.25 -29.68
N ILE A 61 19.05 -7.96 -30.57
CA ILE A 61 20.18 -7.43 -31.32
C ILE A 61 19.70 -7.02 -32.71
N LEU A 62 19.92 -5.76 -33.08
CA LEU A 62 19.67 -5.23 -34.43
C LEU A 62 20.81 -5.64 -35.38
N ARG A 63 20.48 -6.23 -36.53
CA ARG A 63 21.46 -6.47 -37.60
C ARG A 63 20.96 -5.89 -38.93
N SER A 64 21.80 -5.10 -39.60
CA SER A 64 21.52 -4.61 -40.95
C SER A 64 21.85 -5.66 -42.00
N ILE A 65 21.07 -5.73 -43.08
CA ILE A 65 21.49 -6.32 -44.36
C ILE A 65 21.54 -5.17 -45.38
N PRO A 66 22.59 -5.07 -46.21
CA PRO A 66 22.71 -3.97 -47.17
C PRO A 66 21.72 -4.15 -48.32
N SER A 67 20.72 -3.28 -48.39
CA SER A 67 19.96 -3.01 -49.61
C SER A 67 19.69 -1.50 -49.73
N ASN A 68 19.76 -0.99 -50.97
CA ASN A 68 19.95 0.42 -51.35
C ASN A 68 18.77 1.37 -51.05
N LYS A 69 18.08 1.23 -49.93
CA LYS A 69 17.03 2.15 -49.48
C LYS A 69 17.14 2.38 -47.99
N SER A 70 17.92 3.40 -47.62
CA SER A 70 18.15 3.81 -46.25
C SER A 70 16.95 4.61 -45.73
N ILE A 71 16.04 3.96 -45.00
CA ILE A 71 15.07 4.64 -44.14
C ILE A 71 15.32 4.12 -42.72
N LEU A 72 15.67 5.03 -41.80
CA LEU A 72 15.86 4.74 -40.39
C LEU A 72 14.60 5.16 -39.61
N VAL A 73 14.02 4.25 -38.84
CA VAL A 73 12.93 4.52 -37.90
C VAL A 73 13.43 4.23 -36.49
N ILE A 74 13.25 5.16 -35.57
CA ILE A 74 13.65 5.05 -34.16
C ILE A 74 12.55 4.32 -33.40
N GLU A 75 12.89 3.25 -32.69
CA GLU A 75 11.96 2.42 -31.93
C GLU A 75 11.78 2.89 -30.47
N SER A 76 10.55 2.80 -29.98
CA SER A 76 10.21 2.95 -28.55
C SER A 76 10.37 1.63 -27.81
N TYR A 77 11.04 1.63 -26.65
CA TYR A 77 11.06 0.48 -25.74
C TYR A 77 9.96 0.61 -24.66
N GLN A 78 9.28 -0.50 -24.36
CA GLN A 78 8.21 -0.60 -23.36
C GLN A 78 8.70 -1.42 -22.16
N ILE A 79 8.58 -0.86 -20.94
CA ILE A 79 8.75 -1.58 -19.67
C ILE A 79 7.35 -1.72 -19.03
N PRO A 80 6.98 -2.85 -18.42
CA PRO A 80 5.69 -2.98 -17.75
C PRO A 80 5.69 -2.12 -16.48
N GLY A 81 4.88 -1.07 -16.47
CA GLY A 81 4.72 -0.13 -15.36
C GLY A 81 4.31 1.23 -15.89
N GLN A 82 3.00 1.48 -15.95
CA GLN A 82 2.43 2.66 -16.60
C GLN A 82 2.88 3.98 -15.95
N LEU A 83 3.40 4.90 -16.76
CA LEU A 83 3.04 6.33 -16.78
C LEU A 83 3.56 6.93 -18.10
N TYR A 84 2.62 7.19 -19.01
CA TYR A 84 2.74 7.75 -20.38
C TYR A 84 3.39 6.87 -21.47
N ASN A 85 2.63 6.60 -22.53
CA ASN A 85 3.17 6.07 -23.79
C ASN A 85 3.53 7.26 -24.71
N MET A 86 4.80 7.37 -25.11
CA MET A 86 5.24 8.23 -26.21
C MET A 86 5.08 7.45 -27.51
N GLN A 87 4.17 7.89 -28.38
CA GLN A 87 4.04 7.34 -29.73
C GLN A 87 4.52 8.37 -30.75
N LEU A 88 5.39 7.92 -31.64
CA LEU A 88 5.74 8.67 -32.85
C LEU A 88 4.56 8.54 -33.81
N THR A 89 4.01 9.67 -34.25
CA THR A 89 2.88 9.67 -35.19
C THR A 89 3.07 10.73 -36.26
N ASN A 90 2.63 10.45 -37.48
CA ASN A 90 2.70 11.37 -38.63
C ASN A 90 4.11 11.81 -39.02
N ILE A 91 5.07 10.88 -39.06
CA ILE A 91 6.43 11.15 -39.56
C ILE A 91 6.33 11.59 -41.03
N GLN A 92 6.96 12.73 -41.35
CA GLN A 92 7.02 13.26 -42.72
C GLN A 92 8.45 13.22 -43.22
N VAL A 93 8.63 12.72 -44.45
CA VAL A 93 9.93 12.56 -45.08
C VAL A 93 10.04 13.52 -46.26
N TYR A 94 11.09 14.34 -46.24
CA TYR A 94 11.38 15.32 -47.30
C TYR A 94 12.76 15.07 -47.89
N LYS A 95 12.90 15.39 -49.18
CA LYS A 95 14.14 15.21 -49.94
C LYS A 95 14.46 16.45 -50.77
N ASN A 96 15.69 16.96 -50.70
CA ASN A 96 16.18 18.01 -51.59
C ASN A 96 16.77 17.41 -52.88
N ASP A 97 16.81 18.18 -53.97
CA ASP A 97 17.45 17.88 -55.27
C ASP A 97 18.92 17.43 -55.19
N SER A 98 19.60 17.66 -54.05
CA SER A 98 20.98 17.20 -53.79
C SER A 98 21.08 15.91 -52.95
N ASP A 99 20.05 15.07 -52.93
CA ASP A 99 20.01 13.73 -52.30
C ASP A 99 20.18 13.68 -50.75
N PHE A 100 19.92 14.79 -50.05
CA PHE A 100 19.82 14.79 -48.57
C PHE A 100 18.37 14.56 -48.12
N GLY A 101 18.17 13.65 -47.17
CA GLY A 101 16.88 13.43 -46.50
C GLY A 101 16.87 14.07 -45.12
N GLN A 102 15.79 14.78 -44.76
CA GLN A 102 15.52 15.21 -43.38
C GLN A 102 14.22 14.57 -42.86
N LEU A 103 14.29 14.07 -41.63
CA LEU A 103 13.16 13.50 -40.91
C LEU A 103 12.53 14.60 -40.06
N PHE A 104 11.25 14.90 -40.27
CA PHE A 104 10.51 15.78 -39.36
C PHE A 104 9.75 14.92 -38.36
N GLU A 105 10.08 15.09 -37.07
CA GLU A 105 9.45 14.35 -35.98
C GLU A 105 8.30 15.15 -35.36
N SER A 106 7.17 14.48 -35.11
CA SER A 106 6.12 15.02 -34.25
C SER A 106 5.72 13.98 -33.23
N TYR A 107 5.85 14.34 -31.95
CA TYR A 107 5.53 13.46 -30.83
C TYR A 107 4.05 13.60 -30.45
N ASN A 108 3.41 12.47 -30.10
CA ASN A 108 2.15 12.47 -29.37
C ASN A 108 2.36 11.71 -28.05
N LEU A 109 2.07 12.39 -26.94
CA LEU A 109 2.01 11.80 -25.60
C LEU A 109 0.57 11.39 -25.32
N THR A 110 0.35 10.11 -25.03
CA THR A 110 -0.96 9.60 -24.62
C THR A 110 -0.87 8.94 -23.25
N ALA A 111 -1.65 9.46 -22.30
CA ALA A 111 -1.91 8.82 -21.02
C ALA A 111 -3.13 7.89 -21.12
N GLY A 112 -3.18 6.87 -20.27
CA GLY A 112 -4.32 5.94 -20.19
C GLY A 112 -5.66 6.69 -20.04
N LEU A 113 -6.63 6.28 -20.85
CA LEU A 113 -8.03 6.72 -20.93
C LEU A 113 -8.27 8.24 -21.08
N GLY A 114 -7.94 8.79 -22.26
CA GLY A 114 -8.72 9.89 -22.87
C GLY A 114 -7.94 11.11 -23.38
N ARG A 115 -7.68 11.13 -24.70
CA ARG A 115 -7.34 12.28 -25.58
C ARG A 115 -6.58 13.48 -24.97
N VAL A 116 -5.25 13.49 -25.13
CA VAL A 116 -4.43 14.71 -25.00
C VAL A 116 -4.38 15.46 -26.34
N LYS A 117 -4.52 16.79 -26.32
CA LYS A 117 -4.46 17.64 -27.54
C LYS A 117 -3.02 18.11 -27.81
N LYS A 118 -2.57 17.94 -29.06
CA LYS A 118 -1.24 18.29 -29.61
C LYS A 118 -0.71 19.69 -29.25
N VAL A 119 -1.58 20.65 -28.94
CA VAL A 119 -1.22 22.06 -28.64
C VAL A 119 -0.59 22.21 -27.25
N VAL A 120 -1.09 21.48 -26.24
CA VAL A 120 -0.65 21.61 -24.84
C VAL A 120 0.78 21.09 -24.65
N VAL A 121 1.14 20.02 -25.35
CA VAL A 121 2.49 19.43 -25.30
C VAL A 121 3.53 20.38 -25.88
N LYS A 122 3.20 21.10 -26.96
CA LYS A 122 4.12 22.07 -27.57
C LYS A 122 4.41 23.23 -26.62
N GLU A 123 3.37 23.80 -26.01
CA GLU A 123 3.53 24.90 -25.04
C GLU A 123 4.35 24.48 -23.80
N MET A 124 4.24 23.23 -23.33
CA MET A 124 5.06 22.71 -22.23
C MET A 124 6.55 22.59 -22.58
N PHE A 125 6.86 22.09 -23.78
CA PHE A 125 8.26 22.00 -24.24
C PHE A 125 8.90 23.38 -24.38
N ASP A 126 8.15 24.34 -24.93
CA ASP A 126 8.58 25.74 -25.04
C ASP A 126 8.82 26.35 -23.64
N ARG A 127 7.95 26.07 -22.64
CA ARG A 127 8.12 26.51 -21.24
C ARG A 127 9.34 25.92 -20.54
N LEU A 128 9.66 24.65 -20.83
CA LEU A 128 10.82 23.95 -20.27
C LEU A 128 12.15 24.33 -20.96
N GLY A 129 12.11 25.26 -21.92
CA GLY A 129 13.31 25.81 -22.58
C GLY A 129 13.86 24.93 -23.71
N PHE A 130 13.13 23.90 -24.14
CA PHE A 130 13.53 23.06 -25.27
C PHE A 130 13.16 23.75 -26.58
N THR A 131 14.15 24.31 -27.27
CA THR A 131 13.86 25.26 -28.36
C THR A 131 13.75 24.65 -29.75
N ASP A 132 14.19 23.41 -30.02
CA ASP A 132 13.96 22.77 -31.33
C ASP A 132 14.14 21.23 -31.31
N ASN A 133 13.43 20.55 -32.23
CA ASN A 133 13.59 19.13 -32.53
C ASN A 133 15.06 18.81 -32.89
N LEU A 134 15.62 17.71 -32.36
CA LEU A 134 16.94 17.24 -32.77
C LEU A 134 16.95 16.93 -34.28
N ILE A 135 17.67 17.73 -35.06
CA ILE A 135 17.89 17.47 -36.49
C ILE A 135 19.16 16.62 -36.63
N PHE A 136 19.00 15.37 -37.04
CA PHE A 136 20.13 14.51 -37.41
C PHE A 136 20.50 14.70 -38.88
N LYS A 137 21.78 14.99 -39.16
CA LYS A 137 22.35 14.96 -40.52
C LYS A 137 23.08 13.64 -40.71
N ILE A 138 22.63 12.79 -41.63
CA ILE A 138 23.28 11.52 -41.97
C ILE A 138 23.87 11.63 -43.36
N ASN A 139 25.15 11.28 -43.51
CA ASN A 139 25.80 11.16 -44.82
C ASN A 139 25.53 9.76 -45.40
N ASN A 140 24.78 9.69 -46.50
CA ASN A 140 24.38 8.44 -47.12
C ASN A 140 25.50 7.67 -47.83
N LEU A 141 26.68 8.26 -48.01
CA LEU A 141 27.83 7.56 -48.59
C LEU A 141 28.70 6.86 -47.54
N ASN A 142 28.64 7.30 -46.28
CA ASN A 142 29.38 6.70 -45.17
C ASN A 142 28.78 7.16 -43.82
N PRO A 143 27.80 6.43 -43.24
CA PRO A 143 27.20 6.84 -41.98
C PRO A 143 28.22 6.64 -40.85
N ASP A 144 28.53 7.68 -40.07
CA ASP A 144 29.25 7.50 -38.81
C ASP A 144 28.29 6.92 -37.76
N TRP A 145 28.18 5.60 -37.78
CA TRP A 145 27.31 4.85 -36.87
C TRP A 145 27.67 5.05 -35.40
N LYS A 146 28.92 5.42 -35.10
CA LYS A 146 29.39 5.63 -33.74
C LYS A 146 28.89 6.98 -33.21
N GLU A 147 28.93 8.02 -34.04
CA GLU A 147 28.34 9.33 -33.74
C GLU A 147 26.81 9.24 -33.63
N LEU A 148 26.16 8.49 -34.52
CA LEU A 148 24.71 8.27 -34.46
C LEU A 148 24.30 7.52 -33.19
N THR A 149 25.02 6.45 -32.85
CA THR A 149 24.76 5.65 -31.63
C THR A 149 24.99 6.48 -30.38
N LYS A 150 26.06 7.29 -30.35
CA LYS A 150 26.33 8.22 -29.25
C LYS A 150 25.21 9.26 -29.12
N SER A 151 24.73 9.82 -30.22
CA SER A 151 23.65 10.82 -30.20
C SER A 151 22.29 10.23 -29.78
N ILE A 152 22.00 8.97 -30.12
CA ILE A 152 20.82 8.24 -29.63
C ILE A 152 20.93 7.96 -28.12
N LEU A 153 22.13 7.58 -27.65
CA LEU A 153 22.41 7.36 -26.23
C LEU A 153 22.38 8.65 -25.43
N ASP A 154 22.79 9.79 -26.00
CA ASP A 154 22.73 11.11 -25.37
C ASP A 154 21.28 11.64 -25.29
N TRP A 155 20.38 11.19 -26.17
CA TRP A 155 18.95 11.55 -26.14
C TRP A 155 18.14 10.81 -25.07
N ALA A 156 18.50 9.58 -24.72
CA ALA A 156 17.80 8.80 -23.71
C ALA A 156 17.79 9.48 -22.30
N PRO A 157 18.88 10.08 -21.82
CA PRO A 157 18.91 10.89 -20.59
C PRO A 157 17.99 12.11 -20.66
N ILE A 158 18.03 12.87 -21.76
CA ILE A 158 17.20 14.07 -21.95
C ILE A 158 15.71 13.70 -21.93
N ARG A 159 15.35 12.58 -22.56
CA ARG A 159 13.99 12.04 -22.54
C ARG A 159 13.52 11.70 -21.12
N GLU A 160 14.38 11.10 -20.30
CA GLU A 160 14.04 10.79 -18.91
C GLU A 160 13.98 12.06 -18.04
N GLU A 161 14.82 13.06 -18.30
CA GLU A 161 14.74 14.37 -17.64
C GLU A 161 13.41 15.08 -17.95
N VAL A 162 12.97 15.08 -19.21
CA VAL A 162 11.67 15.63 -19.62
C VAL A 162 10.52 14.86 -18.96
N LYS A 163 10.57 13.53 -18.93
CA LYS A 163 9.55 12.73 -18.21
C LYS A 163 9.50 13.06 -16.73
N ASN A 164 10.65 13.23 -16.08
CA ASN A 164 10.73 13.54 -14.66
C ASN A 164 10.23 14.96 -14.37
N LYS A 165 10.60 15.95 -15.20
CA LYS A 165 10.08 17.32 -15.07
C LYS A 165 8.58 17.42 -15.35
N ILE A 166 8.05 16.64 -16.31
CA ILE A 166 6.60 16.56 -16.55
C ILE A 166 5.89 15.88 -15.38
N LYS A 167 6.48 14.85 -14.78
CA LYS A 167 5.96 14.24 -13.54
C LYS A 167 6.00 15.25 -12.38
N GLU A 168 7.08 16.02 -12.24
CA GLU A 168 7.23 17.05 -11.23
C GLU A 168 6.24 18.20 -11.44
N GLU A 169 6.03 18.71 -12.66
CA GLU A 169 5.00 19.74 -12.94
C GLU A 169 3.57 19.24 -12.72
N ILE A 170 3.26 17.99 -13.10
CA ILE A 170 1.93 17.39 -12.83
C ILE A 170 1.73 17.15 -11.32
N ASN A 171 2.80 16.84 -10.59
CA ASN A 171 2.76 16.74 -9.14
C ASN A 171 2.70 18.13 -8.47
N ASN A 172 3.31 19.15 -9.07
CA ASN A 172 3.34 20.53 -8.57
C ASN A 172 2.06 21.33 -8.91
N GLU A 173 1.36 21.04 -10.01
CA GLU A 173 0.00 21.55 -10.29
C GLU A 173 -1.04 20.98 -9.32
N ASN A 174 -0.73 19.87 -8.65
CA ASN A 174 -1.49 19.33 -7.52
C ASN A 174 -0.98 19.83 -6.14
N MET A 175 0.03 20.72 -6.11
CA MET A 175 0.51 21.41 -4.92
C MET A 175 0.35 22.94 -5.05
N THR A 176 -0.89 23.36 -5.29
CA THR A 176 -1.42 24.52 -4.59
C THR A 176 -2.77 24.09 -4.05
N SER A 177 -2.88 23.88 -2.73
CA SER A 177 -4.17 23.67 -2.06
C SER A 177 -5.14 24.75 -2.53
N PRO A 178 -6.18 24.44 -3.32
CA PRO A 178 -7.24 25.41 -3.50
C PRO A 178 -7.99 25.36 -2.17
N ASN A 179 -7.87 26.39 -1.34
CA ASN A 179 -8.59 26.51 -0.05
C ASN A 179 -9.97 25.87 -0.18
N ILE A 180 -10.13 24.66 0.41
CA ILE A 180 -11.38 23.92 0.31
C ILE A 180 -12.43 24.78 0.99
N LYS A 181 -13.49 25.12 0.25
CA LYS A 181 -14.54 25.98 0.79
C LYS A 181 -15.45 25.13 1.67
N THR A 182 -15.27 25.23 2.98
CA THR A 182 -16.13 24.55 3.95
C THR A 182 -17.47 25.27 4.09
N ILE A 183 -18.58 24.53 3.98
CA ILE A 183 -19.95 24.99 4.17
C ILE A 183 -20.55 24.22 5.33
N ASP A 184 -20.78 24.89 6.45
CA ASP A 184 -21.51 24.31 7.58
C ASP A 184 -23.01 24.35 7.32
N LEU A 185 -23.63 23.18 7.31
CA LEU A 185 -25.05 22.99 7.15
C LEU A 185 -25.83 23.57 8.34
N ASN A 186 -25.27 23.59 9.56
CA ASN A 186 -25.93 24.13 10.75
C ASN A 186 -27.38 23.61 10.93
N GLY A 187 -27.63 22.34 10.62
CA GLY A 187 -28.97 21.71 10.63
C GLY A 187 -29.85 21.98 9.41
N ALA A 188 -29.38 22.70 8.39
CA ALA A 188 -30.01 22.80 7.08
C ALA A 188 -29.86 21.50 6.27
N GLY A 189 -30.81 21.20 5.40
CA GLY A 189 -30.76 20.02 4.55
C GLY A 189 -29.91 20.21 3.30
N LEU A 190 -29.19 19.16 2.89
CA LEU A 190 -28.51 19.07 1.59
C LEU A 190 -29.26 18.12 0.66
N TYR A 191 -29.56 18.58 -0.56
CA TYR A 191 -30.38 17.83 -1.52
C TYR A 191 -29.72 17.73 -2.91
N LYS A 192 -30.01 16.64 -3.62
CA LYS A 192 -29.80 16.50 -5.06
C LYS A 192 -31.05 16.97 -5.80
N ILE A 193 -30.89 17.73 -6.88
CA ILE A 193 -31.93 17.92 -7.89
C ILE A 193 -31.40 17.58 -9.29
N SER A 194 -32.24 16.94 -10.11
CA SER A 194 -31.89 16.59 -11.49
C SER A 194 -32.85 17.19 -12.49
N HIS A 195 -32.28 17.88 -13.48
CA HIS A 195 -32.98 18.46 -14.64
C HIS A 195 -32.82 17.59 -15.91
N GLY A 196 -32.44 16.33 -15.75
CA GLY A 196 -32.17 15.40 -16.85
C GLY A 196 -33.33 15.19 -17.84
N SER A 197 -34.58 15.36 -17.40
CA SER A 197 -35.77 15.32 -18.26
C SER A 197 -35.72 16.36 -19.39
N PHE A 198 -35.15 17.53 -19.13
CA PHE A 198 -35.03 18.59 -20.15
C PHE A 198 -33.86 18.35 -21.12
N LYS A 199 -32.80 17.65 -20.67
CA LYS A 199 -31.68 17.21 -21.54
C LYS A 199 -32.15 16.14 -22.53
N ALA A 200 -32.92 15.15 -22.07
CA ALA A 200 -33.49 14.10 -22.91
C ALA A 200 -34.44 14.66 -23.98
N ASN A 201 -35.23 15.69 -23.63
CA ASN A 201 -36.22 16.31 -24.53
C ASN A 201 -35.65 17.47 -25.39
N LYS A 202 -34.33 17.69 -25.41
CA LYS A 202 -33.64 18.78 -26.15
C LYS A 202 -34.15 20.21 -25.82
N ASN A 203 -34.70 20.42 -24.63
CA ASN A 203 -35.26 21.70 -24.18
C ASN A 203 -34.19 22.64 -23.59
N LYS A 204 -33.18 22.98 -24.38
CA LYS A 204 -32.06 23.85 -23.93
C LYS A 204 -32.53 25.23 -23.46
N HIS A 205 -33.54 25.80 -24.12
CA HIS A 205 -34.11 27.10 -23.78
C HIS A 205 -34.73 27.14 -22.37
N VAL A 206 -35.28 26.02 -21.89
CA VAL A 206 -35.81 25.89 -20.50
C VAL A 206 -34.66 26.01 -19.49
N ILE A 207 -33.57 25.28 -19.71
CA ILE A 207 -32.39 25.30 -18.83
C ILE A 207 -31.74 26.69 -18.80
N GLU A 208 -31.67 27.37 -19.94
CA GLU A 208 -31.17 28.75 -20.02
C GLU A 208 -32.08 29.72 -19.27
N SER A 209 -33.40 29.57 -19.40
CA SER A 209 -34.39 30.40 -18.68
C SER A 209 -34.33 30.18 -17.17
N LEU A 210 -34.19 28.93 -16.71
CA LEU A 210 -34.01 28.61 -15.29
C LEU A 210 -32.74 29.25 -14.72
N LYS A 211 -31.63 29.20 -15.47
CA LYS A 211 -30.37 29.85 -15.07
C LYS A 211 -30.50 31.37 -15.02
N GLN A 212 -31.15 31.99 -16.00
CA GLN A 212 -31.36 33.45 -16.04
C GLN A 212 -32.21 33.96 -14.87
N ASN A 213 -33.18 33.15 -14.43
CA ASN A 213 -34.07 33.50 -13.31
C ASN A 213 -33.57 32.98 -11.95
N ASN A 214 -32.42 32.31 -11.90
CA ASN A 214 -31.92 31.63 -10.69
C ASN A 214 -32.95 30.68 -10.06
N TRP A 215 -33.54 29.81 -10.87
CA TRP A 215 -34.56 28.87 -10.45
C TRP A 215 -34.11 27.42 -10.56
N ILE A 216 -34.61 26.60 -9.64
CA ILE A 216 -34.64 25.15 -9.77
C ILE A 216 -36.08 24.69 -9.89
N THR A 217 -36.31 23.62 -10.66
CA THR A 217 -37.66 23.11 -10.91
C THR A 217 -37.81 21.61 -10.77
N ILE A 218 -39.04 21.18 -10.47
CA ILE A 218 -39.52 19.79 -10.56
C ILE A 218 -41.01 19.78 -10.91
N HIS A 219 -41.46 18.74 -11.62
CA HIS A 219 -42.89 18.52 -11.85
C HIS A 219 -43.60 18.06 -10.56
N GLU A 220 -44.84 18.49 -10.33
CA GLU A 220 -45.61 18.12 -9.14
C GLU A 220 -45.94 16.62 -9.12
N SER A 221 -46.32 16.05 -10.27
CA SER A 221 -46.66 14.63 -10.42
C SER A 221 -45.44 13.78 -10.83
N THR A 222 -44.43 13.75 -9.95
CA THR A 222 -43.29 12.83 -10.07
C THR A 222 -43.58 11.44 -9.49
N GLY A 223 -42.94 10.39 -10.02
CA GLY A 223 -42.97 9.06 -9.41
C GLY A 223 -42.43 9.07 -7.96
N LYS A 224 -43.09 8.31 -7.07
CA LYS A 224 -42.77 8.19 -5.62
C LYS A 224 -42.93 9.48 -4.79
N GLY A 225 -43.81 10.41 -5.20
CA GLY A 225 -44.21 11.58 -4.40
C GLY A 225 -43.09 12.60 -4.14
N ARG A 226 -42.18 12.79 -5.11
CA ARG A 226 -41.01 13.66 -4.95
C ARG A 226 -41.33 15.14 -5.12
N GLY A 227 -42.32 15.49 -5.95
CA GLY A 227 -42.87 16.84 -6.07
C GLY A 227 -43.43 17.34 -4.73
N ASP A 228 -44.15 16.48 -4.01
CA ASP A 228 -44.63 16.78 -2.65
C ASP A 228 -43.47 17.00 -1.68
N LYS A 229 -42.41 16.18 -1.76
CA LYS A 229 -41.20 16.37 -0.93
C LYS A 229 -40.46 17.66 -1.26
N PHE A 230 -40.38 18.05 -2.54
CA PHE A 230 -39.79 19.33 -2.95
C PHE A 230 -40.62 20.52 -2.44
N LYS A 231 -41.95 20.38 -2.43
CA LYS A 231 -42.87 21.40 -1.92
C LYS A 231 -42.80 21.53 -0.40
N ASN A 232 -42.75 20.41 0.34
CA ASN A 232 -42.90 20.39 1.80
C ASN A 232 -41.59 20.32 2.59
N ASN A 233 -40.53 19.73 2.03
CA ASN A 233 -39.30 19.44 2.78
C ASN A 233 -38.14 20.39 2.49
N LEU A 234 -38.09 20.97 1.28
CA LEU A 234 -37.04 21.92 0.88
C LEU A 234 -37.41 23.33 1.36
N LYS A 235 -36.58 23.92 2.21
CA LYS A 235 -36.85 25.19 2.90
C LYS A 235 -35.78 26.24 2.63
N ASN A 236 -36.10 27.50 2.89
CA ASN A 236 -35.14 28.60 2.89
C ASN A 236 -33.98 28.27 3.82
N GLY A 237 -32.76 28.42 3.32
CA GLY A 237 -31.52 28.07 4.01
C GLY A 237 -30.95 26.70 3.64
N ASP A 238 -31.73 25.79 3.04
CA ASP A 238 -31.26 24.49 2.57
C ASP A 238 -30.33 24.62 1.37
N TYR A 239 -29.46 23.62 1.17
CA TYR A 239 -28.54 23.54 0.05
C TYR A 239 -29.00 22.50 -0.96
N VAL A 240 -28.71 22.77 -2.23
CA VAL A 240 -28.99 21.85 -3.34
C VAL A 240 -27.81 21.80 -4.28
N TYR A 241 -27.43 20.60 -4.72
CA TYR A 241 -26.54 20.46 -5.85
C TYR A 241 -27.33 19.98 -7.07
N ILE A 242 -27.04 20.59 -8.22
CA ILE A 242 -27.87 20.55 -9.42
C ILE A 242 -27.17 19.73 -10.49
N THR A 243 -27.89 18.78 -11.07
CA THR A 243 -27.39 17.87 -12.12
C THR A 243 -28.23 17.99 -13.40
N LEU A 244 -27.60 17.78 -14.56
CA LEU A 244 -28.26 17.75 -15.86
C LEU A 244 -28.07 16.36 -16.51
N GLY A 245 -28.82 15.38 -16.02
CA GLY A 245 -28.62 13.97 -16.38
C GLY A 245 -27.53 13.31 -15.53
N GLY A 246 -27.07 12.13 -15.95
CA GLY A 246 -26.12 11.31 -15.19
C GLY A 246 -24.66 11.74 -15.28
N ASP A 247 -24.34 12.61 -16.22
CA ASP A 247 -22.97 12.92 -16.64
C ASP A 247 -22.55 14.38 -16.41
N GLU A 248 -23.49 15.28 -16.07
CA GLU A 248 -23.25 16.73 -16.08
C GLU A 248 -23.68 17.42 -14.77
N LEU A 249 -22.77 18.22 -14.20
CA LEU A 249 -22.97 19.02 -13.00
C LEU A 249 -23.20 20.49 -13.36
N ILE A 250 -24.20 21.13 -12.72
CA ILE A 250 -24.51 22.56 -12.91
C ILE A 250 -23.89 23.42 -11.81
N GLY A 251 -24.01 23.03 -10.54
CA GLY A 251 -23.54 23.84 -9.41
C GLY A 251 -24.17 23.46 -8.08
N ILE A 252 -23.64 24.04 -7.00
CA ILE A 252 -24.22 24.05 -5.65
C ILE A 252 -24.91 25.41 -5.45
N ALA A 253 -26.13 25.38 -4.94
CA ALA A 253 -26.94 26.55 -4.68
C ALA A 253 -27.61 26.48 -3.30
N LYS A 254 -27.97 27.62 -2.75
CA LYS A 254 -28.73 27.77 -1.52
C LYS A 254 -30.14 28.23 -1.83
N ILE A 255 -31.13 27.68 -1.14
CA ILE A 255 -32.53 28.10 -1.28
C ILE A 255 -32.71 29.41 -0.53
N ILE A 256 -33.20 30.45 -1.20
CA ILE A 256 -33.38 31.79 -0.61
C ILE A 256 -34.83 32.11 -0.26
N SER A 257 -35.77 31.26 -0.66
CA SER A 257 -37.20 31.49 -0.46
C SER A 257 -37.97 30.21 -0.15
N ASN A 258 -38.89 30.31 0.82
CA ASN A 258 -39.86 29.24 1.12
C ASN A 258 -41.01 29.21 0.09
N LYS A 259 -41.16 30.25 -0.74
CA LYS A 259 -42.18 30.27 -1.79
C LYS A 259 -41.90 29.17 -2.83
N CYS A 260 -42.96 28.46 -3.21
CA CYS A 260 -42.94 27.42 -4.22
C CYS A 260 -44.15 27.68 -5.12
N GLU A 261 -43.88 28.23 -6.30
CA GLU A 261 -44.89 28.66 -7.26
C GLU A 261 -44.76 27.86 -8.56
N TYR A 262 -45.76 27.96 -9.42
CA TYR A 262 -45.73 27.32 -10.73
C TYR A 262 -44.93 28.14 -11.72
N ILE A 263 -44.13 27.48 -12.54
CA ILE A 263 -43.42 28.13 -13.63
C ILE A 263 -44.43 28.58 -14.69
N PRO A 264 -44.34 29.82 -15.21
CA PRO A 264 -45.14 30.27 -16.34
C PRO A 264 -45.03 29.30 -17.52
N LYS A 265 -46.17 28.93 -18.09
CA LYS A 265 -46.30 27.97 -19.20
C LYS A 265 -45.42 28.33 -20.40
N GLU A 266 -45.22 29.61 -20.62
CA GLU A 266 -44.41 30.17 -21.71
C GLU A 266 -42.94 29.76 -21.61
N ILE A 267 -42.45 29.45 -20.39
CA ILE A 267 -41.06 29.05 -20.13
C ILE A 267 -40.86 27.54 -20.36
N ILE A 268 -41.89 26.71 -20.13
CA ILE A 268 -41.81 25.25 -20.24
C ILE A 268 -42.81 24.74 -21.28
N ASN A 269 -42.62 25.09 -22.55
CA ASN A 269 -43.34 24.51 -23.70
C ASN A 269 -44.87 24.35 -23.55
N ASN A 270 -45.54 25.23 -22.79
CA ASN A 270 -46.96 25.17 -22.43
C ASN A 270 -47.40 23.98 -21.53
N GLU A 271 -46.48 23.33 -20.83
CA GLU A 271 -46.80 22.29 -19.84
C GLU A 271 -47.18 22.90 -18.47
N GLU A 272 -48.24 22.37 -17.86
CA GLU A 272 -48.67 22.71 -16.49
C GLU A 272 -47.95 21.85 -15.45
N GLY A 273 -48.02 22.25 -14.16
CA GLY A 273 -47.59 21.38 -13.05
C GLY A 273 -46.11 21.46 -12.67
N TRP A 274 -45.31 22.30 -13.33
CA TRP A 274 -43.90 22.52 -12.97
C TRP A 274 -43.76 23.56 -11.85
N LEU A 275 -43.16 23.15 -10.73
CA LEU A 275 -42.90 23.98 -9.56
C LEU A 275 -41.51 24.59 -9.63
N PHE A 276 -41.30 25.81 -9.14
CA PHE A 276 -39.96 26.38 -8.95
C PHE A 276 -39.69 26.89 -7.56
N ARG A 277 -38.39 26.97 -7.25
CA ARG A 277 -37.84 27.73 -6.12
C ARG A 277 -36.69 28.60 -6.58
N GLU A 278 -36.59 29.76 -5.95
CA GLU A 278 -35.47 30.68 -6.10
C GLU A 278 -34.26 30.18 -5.34
N ILE A 279 -33.11 30.28 -6.01
CA ILE A 279 -31.82 29.86 -5.49
C ILE A 279 -30.78 30.99 -5.61
N GLU A 280 -29.76 30.91 -4.77
CA GLU A 280 -28.52 31.67 -4.91
C GLU A 280 -27.40 30.68 -5.22
N MET A 281 -26.67 30.86 -6.32
CA MET A 281 -25.56 30.00 -6.69
C MET A 281 -24.38 30.24 -5.74
N ILE A 282 -23.91 29.18 -5.08
CA ILE A 282 -22.85 29.25 -4.06
C ILE A 282 -21.50 28.79 -4.62
N GLN A 283 -21.51 27.80 -5.51
CA GLN A 283 -20.30 27.24 -6.09
C GLN A 283 -20.58 26.62 -7.47
N GLU A 284 -19.78 26.99 -8.46
CA GLU A 284 -19.75 26.32 -9.76
C GLU A 284 -18.82 25.09 -9.72
N PRO A 285 -19.09 24.04 -10.52
CA PRO A 285 -18.25 22.86 -10.56
C PRO A 285 -16.89 23.16 -11.19
N ILE A 286 -15.81 22.72 -10.53
CA ILE A 286 -14.46 22.71 -11.11
C ILE A 286 -14.33 21.68 -12.23
N LYS A 287 -15.16 20.62 -12.20
CA LYS A 287 -15.27 19.60 -13.25
C LYS A 287 -16.73 19.42 -13.65
N LYS A 288 -17.08 19.81 -14.88
CA LYS A 288 -18.47 19.75 -15.38
C LYS A 288 -18.98 18.33 -15.64
N GLY A 289 -18.09 17.38 -15.91
CA GLY A 289 -18.43 16.00 -16.25
C GLY A 289 -18.15 15.04 -15.10
N ALA A 290 -19.17 14.29 -14.65
CA ALA A 290 -19.05 13.30 -13.56
C ALA A 290 -19.00 11.84 -14.04
N ILE A 291 -18.61 11.62 -15.31
CA ILE A 291 -18.64 10.30 -15.98
C ILE A 291 -17.82 9.21 -15.23
N GLN A 292 -16.82 9.61 -14.44
CA GLN A 292 -15.99 8.68 -13.65
C GLN A 292 -16.66 8.20 -12.35
N LEU A 293 -17.76 8.84 -11.92
CA LEU A 293 -18.60 8.41 -10.80
C LEU A 293 -19.77 7.58 -11.36
N ASP A 294 -19.50 6.35 -11.79
CA ASP A 294 -20.54 5.42 -12.26
C ASP A 294 -21.23 4.69 -11.08
N ASP A 295 -21.90 5.47 -10.22
CA ASP A 295 -22.59 4.97 -9.03
C ASP A 295 -24.10 5.21 -9.12
N THR A 296 -24.90 4.15 -9.02
CA THR A 296 -26.35 4.22 -9.23
C THR A 296 -27.14 4.73 -8.00
N ARG A 297 -26.48 4.97 -6.86
CA ARG A 297 -27.12 5.50 -5.64
C ARG A 297 -27.74 6.88 -5.91
N ALA A 298 -28.86 7.13 -5.23
CA ALA A 298 -29.69 8.32 -5.45
C ALA A 298 -29.00 9.66 -5.15
N ILE A 299 -27.89 9.64 -4.41
CA ILE A 299 -27.08 10.80 -4.01
C ILE A 299 -26.01 11.18 -5.03
N TYR A 300 -25.78 10.39 -6.09
CA TYR A 300 -24.79 10.69 -7.14
C TYR A 300 -25.46 11.03 -8.46
N PRO A 301 -24.79 11.75 -9.39
CA PRO A 301 -25.37 12.22 -10.64
C PRO A 301 -26.06 11.13 -11.47
N SER A 302 -25.40 9.98 -11.65
CA SER A 302 -25.86 8.77 -12.36
C SER A 302 -27.10 8.11 -11.76
N GLY A 303 -27.44 8.38 -10.50
CA GLY A 303 -28.66 7.86 -9.89
C GLY A 303 -29.93 8.43 -10.56
N ASN A 304 -30.87 7.55 -10.93
CA ASN A 304 -32.12 7.93 -11.62
C ASN A 304 -33.16 8.56 -10.66
N THR A 305 -32.82 9.74 -10.12
CA THR A 305 -33.60 10.48 -9.13
C THR A 305 -33.72 11.95 -9.48
N SER A 306 -34.96 12.46 -9.52
CA SER A 306 -35.26 13.87 -9.79
C SER A 306 -35.00 14.77 -8.57
N PHE A 307 -35.23 14.25 -7.36
CA PHE A 307 -34.99 14.95 -6.10
C PHE A 307 -34.70 13.97 -4.96
N PHE A 308 -33.65 14.20 -4.16
CA PHE A 308 -33.25 13.31 -3.06
C PHE A 308 -32.51 14.07 -1.96
N LYS A 309 -32.69 13.72 -0.69
CA LYS A 309 -31.96 14.32 0.44
C LYS A 309 -30.68 13.52 0.73
N VAL A 310 -29.52 14.17 0.75
CA VAL A 310 -28.27 13.56 1.21
C VAL A 310 -28.38 13.37 2.72
N LYS A 311 -28.21 12.14 3.21
CA LYS A 311 -28.30 11.84 4.64
C LYS A 311 -26.96 12.19 5.31
N SER A 312 -26.99 12.54 6.60
CA SER A 312 -25.76 12.88 7.34
C SER A 312 -24.72 11.76 7.32
N LYS A 313 -25.15 10.49 7.38
CA LYS A 313 -24.25 9.33 7.28
C LYS A 313 -23.56 9.17 5.92
N ASP A 314 -24.14 9.71 4.86
CA ASP A 314 -23.61 9.63 3.50
C ASP A 314 -22.78 10.91 3.16
N LEU A 315 -22.69 11.88 4.08
CA LEU A 315 -22.11 13.20 3.82
C LEU A 315 -20.59 13.14 3.65
N ASN A 316 -19.89 12.37 4.50
CA ASN A 316 -18.44 12.20 4.41
C ASN A 316 -18.04 11.57 3.08
N GLU A 317 -18.71 10.48 2.70
CA GLU A 317 -18.49 9.81 1.42
C GLU A 317 -18.85 10.73 0.24
N ALA A 318 -19.95 11.48 0.32
CA ALA A 318 -20.32 12.45 -0.71
C ALA A 318 -19.31 13.61 -0.82
N ASN A 319 -18.71 14.07 0.29
CA ASN A 319 -17.62 15.05 0.27
C ASN A 319 -16.41 14.49 -0.47
N GLN A 320 -15.97 13.28 -0.11
CA GLN A 320 -14.82 12.62 -0.71
C GLN A 320 -14.99 12.33 -2.20
N LEU A 321 -16.16 11.82 -2.59
CA LEU A 321 -16.38 11.32 -3.94
C LEU A 321 -16.94 12.39 -4.89
N LEU A 322 -17.75 13.34 -4.40
CA LEU A 322 -18.47 14.30 -5.23
C LEU A 322 -18.13 15.76 -4.91
N PHE A 323 -18.32 16.24 -3.67
CA PHE A 323 -18.26 17.68 -3.40
C PHE A 323 -16.84 18.26 -3.46
N VAL A 324 -15.85 17.59 -2.87
CA VAL A 324 -14.46 18.05 -2.92
C VAL A 324 -13.89 17.92 -4.35
N PRO A 325 -13.96 16.76 -5.05
CA PRO A 325 -13.29 16.60 -6.34
C PRO A 325 -13.95 17.35 -7.51
N TYR A 326 -15.25 17.68 -7.40
CA TYR A 326 -16.01 18.30 -8.48
C TYR A 326 -16.45 19.74 -8.20
N PHE A 327 -16.49 20.18 -6.94
CA PHE A 327 -16.86 21.56 -6.56
C PHE A 327 -15.82 22.27 -5.69
N ASN A 328 -14.79 21.58 -5.19
CA ASN A 328 -13.86 22.09 -4.19
C ASN A 328 -14.56 22.64 -2.93
N VAL A 329 -15.67 21.99 -2.55
CA VAL A 329 -16.49 22.33 -1.39
C VAL A 329 -16.58 21.12 -0.49
N GLU A 330 -16.56 21.39 0.80
CA GLU A 330 -16.83 20.40 1.82
C GLU A 330 -18.03 20.84 2.65
N PHE A 331 -19.01 19.95 2.82
CA PHE A 331 -20.12 20.19 3.74
C PHE A 331 -19.82 19.60 5.11
N ILE A 332 -19.97 20.39 6.17
CA ILE A 332 -19.91 19.92 7.56
C ILE A 332 -21.28 20.09 8.22
N ASP A 333 -21.59 19.32 9.26
CA ASP A 333 -22.83 19.46 10.03
C ASP A 333 -22.48 19.76 11.49
N GLY A 334 -22.54 21.05 11.88
CA GLY A 334 -22.11 21.55 13.20
C GLY A 334 -22.82 20.98 14.44
N ARG A 335 -23.68 19.96 14.30
CA ARG A 335 -24.22 19.16 15.43
C ARG A 335 -23.34 17.97 15.81
N ASN A 336 -22.31 17.66 15.02
CA ASN A 336 -21.25 16.72 15.37
C ASN A 336 -19.94 17.50 15.52
N THR A 337 -19.63 17.93 16.74
CA THR A 337 -18.34 18.56 17.03
C THR A 337 -17.24 17.50 17.07
N THR A 338 -16.52 17.39 15.97
CA THR A 338 -15.07 17.15 16.02
C THR A 338 -14.44 18.01 14.93
N PRO A 339 -13.52 18.92 15.25
CA PRO A 339 -12.83 19.71 14.25
C PRO A 339 -11.95 18.78 13.43
N THR A 340 -12.32 18.55 12.17
CA THR A 340 -11.59 17.66 11.27
C THR A 340 -10.27 18.32 10.86
N THR A 341 -9.22 17.57 11.12
CA THR A 341 -7.86 17.71 10.63
C THR A 341 -7.83 18.01 9.13
N SER A 342 -6.86 18.84 8.75
CA SER A 342 -6.51 19.20 7.37
C SER A 342 -6.55 18.02 6.40
N TYR A 343 -7.40 18.15 5.37
CA TYR A 343 -7.54 17.19 4.28
C TYR A 343 -6.30 17.17 3.38
N THR A 344 -5.47 16.15 3.58
CA THR A 344 -4.61 15.59 2.54
C THR A 344 -5.26 14.29 2.05
N ASN A 345 -5.37 14.16 0.72
CA ASN A 345 -5.85 13.00 -0.05
C ASN A 345 -5.79 11.64 0.68
N THR A 346 -6.88 11.20 1.29
CA THR A 346 -7.09 9.79 1.65
C THR A 346 -7.70 9.04 0.47
N LYS A 347 -6.82 8.67 -0.48
CA LYS A 347 -7.08 7.51 -1.35
C LYS A 347 -5.96 6.47 -1.28
N TYR A 348 -5.24 6.41 -0.16
CA TYR A 348 -4.31 5.33 0.14
C TYR A 348 -4.25 5.12 1.65
N MET A 349 -5.20 4.40 2.24
CA MET A 349 -5.11 3.99 3.65
C MET A 349 -5.66 2.62 4.01
N ASP A 350 -5.94 1.75 3.03
CA ASP A 350 -6.07 0.33 3.37
C ASP A 350 -4.69 -0.32 3.29
N SER A 351 -3.98 -0.31 4.43
CA SER A 351 -2.87 -1.24 4.61
C SER A 351 -3.40 -2.66 4.39
N PRO A 352 -2.72 -3.51 3.62
CA PRO A 352 -3.20 -4.87 3.39
C PRO A 352 -3.35 -5.60 4.73
N LEU A 353 -4.46 -6.31 4.92
CA LEU A 353 -4.76 -7.03 6.16
C LEU A 353 -3.69 -8.06 6.54
N ASN A 354 -3.02 -8.64 5.54
CA ASN A 354 -1.87 -9.51 5.77
C ASN A 354 -0.70 -9.05 4.89
N GLN A 355 0.44 -8.76 5.50
CA GLN A 355 1.63 -8.28 4.81
C GLN A 355 2.88 -9.04 5.27
N ILE A 356 3.87 -9.22 4.38
CA ILE A 356 5.20 -9.72 4.71
C ILE A 356 6.24 -8.71 4.23
N LEU A 357 7.05 -8.22 5.16
CA LEU A 357 8.29 -7.48 4.89
C LEU A 357 9.40 -8.48 4.62
N PHE A 358 9.99 -8.47 3.43
CA PHE A 358 11.01 -9.45 3.05
C PHE A 358 12.26 -8.84 2.43
N GLY A 359 13.39 -9.50 2.59
CA GLY A 359 14.63 -9.05 1.99
C GLY A 359 15.88 -9.54 2.72
N PRO A 360 17.05 -9.10 2.26
CA PRO A 360 18.34 -9.53 2.80
C PRO A 360 18.53 -9.16 4.28
N PRO A 361 19.47 -9.80 4.99
CA PRO A 361 19.74 -9.46 6.39
C PRO A 361 20.29 -8.03 6.53
N GLY A 362 19.92 -7.37 7.65
CA GLY A 362 20.40 -6.02 7.97
C GLY A 362 19.72 -4.87 7.22
N THR A 363 18.59 -5.11 6.55
CA THR A 363 17.80 -4.06 5.86
C THR A 363 16.71 -3.42 6.74
N GLY A 364 16.66 -3.77 8.03
CA GLY A 364 15.75 -3.14 9.00
C GLY A 364 14.32 -3.69 9.02
N LYS A 365 14.04 -4.88 8.47
CA LYS A 365 12.67 -5.45 8.44
C LYS A 365 11.95 -5.42 9.79
N THR A 366 12.54 -6.03 10.82
CA THR A 366 12.03 -6.01 12.21
C THR A 366 12.03 -4.60 12.82
N TYR A 367 12.93 -3.71 12.39
CA TYR A 367 12.92 -2.32 12.83
C TYR A 367 11.68 -1.57 12.30
N HIS A 368 11.29 -1.85 11.06
CA HIS A 368 10.16 -1.21 10.38
C HIS A 368 8.78 -1.78 10.76
N THR A 369 8.70 -2.95 11.42
CA THR A 369 7.42 -3.48 11.92
C THR A 369 6.78 -2.56 12.95
N ILE A 370 7.58 -1.83 13.74
CA ILE A 370 7.08 -0.84 14.71
C ILE A 370 6.28 0.25 13.98
N ASN A 371 6.91 0.93 13.03
CA ASN A 371 6.26 1.98 12.24
C ASN A 371 5.02 1.45 11.52
N LYS A 372 5.11 0.24 10.95
CA LYS A 372 3.99 -0.36 10.24
C LYS A 372 2.83 -0.69 11.18
N ALA A 373 3.09 -1.26 12.36
CA ALA A 373 2.05 -1.55 13.34
C ALA A 373 1.38 -0.28 13.85
N LEU A 374 2.15 0.77 14.17
CA LEU A 374 1.62 2.06 14.58
C LEU A 374 0.81 2.72 13.46
N SER A 375 1.30 2.67 12.21
CA SER A 375 0.57 3.23 11.06
C SER A 375 -0.82 2.62 10.89
N ILE A 376 -0.97 1.35 11.24
CA ILE A 376 -2.25 0.64 11.20
C ILE A 376 -3.10 1.00 12.43
N VAL A 377 -2.54 0.90 13.64
CA VAL A 377 -3.29 1.12 14.88
C VAL A 377 -3.79 2.56 15.00
N GLU A 378 -2.97 3.53 14.61
CA GLU A 378 -3.24 4.96 14.75
C GLU A 378 -3.89 5.58 13.50
N ASP A 379 -4.02 4.80 12.42
CA ASP A 379 -4.49 5.28 11.11
C ASP A 379 -3.68 6.47 10.58
N VAL A 380 -2.35 6.37 10.68
CA VAL A 380 -1.38 7.41 10.27
C VAL A 380 -0.51 6.88 9.13
N ILE A 381 -0.18 7.73 8.14
CA ILE A 381 0.72 7.33 7.05
C ILE A 381 2.14 7.11 7.58
N ASP A 382 2.81 6.05 7.11
CA ASP A 382 4.19 5.70 7.50
C ASP A 382 5.19 6.86 7.29
N THR A 383 4.95 7.75 6.32
CA THR A 383 5.80 8.92 6.08
C THR A 383 5.73 9.98 7.18
N ASP A 384 4.62 10.06 7.91
CA ASP A 384 4.51 11.00 9.03
C ASP A 384 5.19 10.43 10.28
N LEU A 385 5.02 9.14 10.54
CA LEU A 385 5.74 8.43 11.61
C LEU A 385 7.27 8.49 11.41
N LYS A 386 7.77 8.49 10.17
CA LYS A 386 9.20 8.65 9.86
C LYS A 386 9.80 9.99 10.29
N LYS A 387 8.97 11.01 10.55
CA LYS A 387 9.43 12.32 11.05
C LYS A 387 9.62 12.34 12.56
N GLU A 388 9.04 11.37 13.26
CA GLU A 388 9.10 11.27 14.71
C GLU A 388 10.39 10.59 15.20
N THR A 389 10.71 10.79 16.47
CA THR A 389 11.89 10.17 17.04
C THR A 389 11.66 8.67 17.24
N ARG A 390 12.73 7.88 17.11
CA ARG A 390 12.63 6.43 17.35
C ARG A 390 12.25 6.11 18.80
N PHE A 391 12.63 6.96 19.75
CA PHE A 391 12.27 6.80 21.15
C PHE A 391 10.74 6.85 21.32
N ASP A 392 10.10 7.89 20.78
CA ASP A 392 8.65 8.08 20.88
C ASP A 392 7.87 6.94 20.20
N LEU A 393 8.34 6.48 19.02
CA LEU A 393 7.74 5.35 18.32
C LEU A 393 7.85 4.05 19.13
N THR A 394 9.02 3.78 19.72
CA THR A 394 9.24 2.56 20.50
C THR A 394 8.40 2.57 21.77
N THR A 395 8.35 3.71 22.48
CA THR A 395 7.53 3.85 23.68
C THR A 395 6.04 3.62 23.39
N ARG A 396 5.50 4.23 22.32
CA ARG A 396 4.09 4.00 21.94
C ARG A 396 3.81 2.56 21.53
N PHE A 397 4.75 1.93 20.82
CA PHE A 397 4.64 0.52 20.48
C PHE A 397 4.61 -0.36 21.73
N ASP A 398 5.51 -0.11 22.68
CA ASP A 398 5.57 -0.84 23.96
C ASP A 398 4.30 -0.67 24.80
N ASP A 399 3.72 0.54 24.82
CA ASP A 399 2.44 0.82 25.50
C ASP A 399 1.26 0.07 24.87
N LEU A 400 1.34 -0.22 23.56
CA LEU A 400 0.33 -0.97 22.80
C LEU A 400 0.59 -2.47 22.77
N LEU A 401 1.72 -2.96 23.30
CA LEU A 401 2.05 -4.39 23.33
C LEU A 401 1.20 -5.14 24.37
N ILE A 402 0.56 -6.22 23.91
CA ILE A 402 -0.18 -7.15 24.74
C ILE A 402 0.79 -8.14 25.38
N ASN A 403 1.13 -7.88 26.65
CA ASN A 403 2.05 -8.73 27.42
C ASN A 403 1.33 -9.67 28.42
N ASP A 404 0.07 -9.39 28.77
CA ASP A 404 -0.77 -10.23 29.64
C ASP A 404 -2.05 -10.64 28.90
N TRP A 405 -2.11 -11.88 28.43
CA TRP A 405 -3.29 -12.41 27.73
C TRP A 405 -4.48 -12.70 28.64
N GLU A 406 -4.31 -12.73 29.97
CA GLU A 406 -5.43 -12.85 30.90
C GLU A 406 -6.17 -11.52 31.07
N ASN A 407 -5.44 -10.40 31.01
CA ASN A 407 -5.98 -9.04 31.09
C ASN A 407 -5.39 -8.17 29.97
N PRO A 408 -5.80 -8.41 28.71
CA PRO A 408 -5.14 -7.78 27.57
C PRO A 408 -5.37 -6.27 27.57
N SER A 409 -4.29 -5.52 27.69
CA SER A 409 -4.21 -4.09 27.41
C SER A 409 -3.34 -3.89 26.16
N GLY A 410 -3.77 -3.00 25.26
CA GLY A 410 -3.06 -2.74 24.01
C GLY A 410 -3.74 -3.36 22.79
N GLN A 411 -3.07 -3.22 21.65
CA GLN A 411 -3.59 -3.58 20.32
C GLN A 411 -2.58 -4.37 19.47
N ILE A 412 -1.36 -4.58 19.97
CA ILE A 412 -0.27 -5.20 19.22
C ILE A 412 0.20 -6.46 19.94
N ALA A 413 0.34 -7.56 19.22
CA ALA A 413 1.00 -8.77 19.70
C ALA A 413 2.24 -9.04 18.84
N PHE A 414 3.34 -9.46 19.46
CA PHE A 414 4.58 -9.79 18.76
C PHE A 414 4.98 -11.24 19.05
N VAL A 415 5.28 -12.01 18.01
CA VAL A 415 5.75 -13.39 18.11
C VAL A 415 6.85 -13.64 17.09
N THR A 416 7.82 -14.47 17.44
CA THR A 416 8.87 -14.92 16.52
C THR A 416 8.66 -16.40 16.22
N PHE A 417 8.64 -16.78 14.94
CA PHE A 417 8.56 -18.18 14.54
C PHE A 417 9.92 -18.86 14.65
N HIS A 418 9.90 -20.10 15.11
CA HIS A 418 11.04 -20.99 15.22
C HIS A 418 10.64 -22.41 14.80
N GLN A 419 11.61 -23.27 14.52
CA GLN A 419 11.37 -24.62 13.98
C GLN A 419 10.51 -25.51 14.89
N SER A 420 10.44 -25.22 16.19
CA SER A 420 9.60 -25.94 17.15
C SER A 420 8.25 -25.29 17.45
N MET A 421 7.88 -24.20 16.76
CA MET A 421 6.57 -23.58 16.89
C MET A 421 5.53 -24.50 16.25
N THR A 422 4.44 -24.80 16.96
CA THR A 422 3.37 -25.68 16.48
C THR A 422 2.00 -25.03 16.52
N TYR A 423 1.01 -25.73 15.97
CA TYR A 423 -0.41 -25.34 16.06
C TYR A 423 -0.86 -25.13 17.51
N GLU A 424 -0.37 -25.95 18.43
CA GLU A 424 -0.74 -25.94 19.86
C GLU A 424 -0.29 -24.67 20.59
N ASP A 425 0.77 -24.02 20.12
CA ASP A 425 1.26 -22.77 20.68
C ASP A 425 0.64 -21.54 20.02
N PHE A 426 0.32 -21.64 18.74
CA PHE A 426 -0.17 -20.51 17.96
C PHE A 426 -1.70 -20.40 17.97
N ILE A 427 -2.42 -21.52 17.85
CA ILE A 427 -3.88 -21.57 17.74
C ILE A 427 -4.55 -22.05 19.02
N GLU A 428 -4.40 -23.32 19.38
CA GLU A 428 -4.86 -23.89 20.65
C GLU A 428 -4.26 -25.27 20.90
N GLY A 429 -3.97 -25.58 22.15
CA GLY A 429 -3.33 -26.84 22.53
C GLY A 429 -3.79 -27.36 23.88
N ILE A 430 -3.72 -28.68 24.05
CA ILE A 430 -3.99 -29.31 25.34
C ILE A 430 -2.75 -29.18 26.22
N LYS A 431 -2.83 -28.37 27.28
CA LYS A 431 -1.70 -28.11 28.19
C LYS A 431 -2.04 -28.62 29.60
N PRO A 432 -1.05 -29.17 30.32
CA PRO A 432 -1.25 -29.60 31.70
C PRO A 432 -1.32 -28.36 32.63
N VAL A 433 -2.40 -28.27 33.40
CA VAL A 433 -2.62 -27.23 34.41
C VAL A 433 -2.60 -27.89 35.80
N VAL A 434 -1.80 -27.33 36.71
CA VAL A 434 -1.75 -27.80 38.09
C VAL A 434 -2.86 -27.12 38.88
N THR A 435 -3.82 -27.92 39.33
CA THR A 435 -4.89 -27.43 40.22
C THR A 435 -4.33 -27.11 41.61
N SER A 436 -5.06 -26.29 42.38
CA SER A 436 -4.76 -25.95 43.79
C SER A 436 -4.55 -27.16 44.72
N LYS A 437 -4.93 -28.37 44.30
CA LYS A 437 -4.72 -29.64 45.02
C LYS A 437 -3.52 -30.46 44.52
N ASN A 438 -2.57 -29.85 43.80
CA ASN A 438 -1.43 -30.54 43.18
C ASN A 438 -1.81 -31.67 42.19
N LYS A 439 -3.04 -31.62 41.65
CA LYS A 439 -3.50 -32.57 40.63
C LYS A 439 -3.33 -31.94 39.26
N VAL A 440 -2.65 -32.64 38.35
CA VAL A 440 -2.53 -32.26 36.94
C VAL A 440 -3.83 -32.58 36.22
N ILE A 441 -4.42 -31.56 35.60
CA ILE A 441 -5.53 -31.70 34.65
C ILE A 441 -5.08 -31.21 33.29
N TYR A 442 -5.70 -31.72 32.23
CA TYR A 442 -5.41 -31.30 30.87
C TYR A 442 -6.53 -30.37 30.40
N GLU A 443 -6.16 -29.14 30.05
CA GLU A 443 -7.11 -28.14 29.56
C GLU A 443 -6.66 -27.65 28.19
N THR A 444 -7.64 -27.38 27.32
CA THR A 444 -7.37 -26.73 26.03
C THR A 444 -7.15 -25.25 26.29
N LEU A 445 -5.94 -24.77 26.03
CA LEU A 445 -5.57 -23.37 26.17
C LEU A 445 -5.44 -22.72 24.79
N PRO A 446 -5.94 -21.49 24.60
CA PRO A 446 -5.76 -20.76 23.36
C PRO A 446 -4.31 -20.30 23.18
N GLY A 447 -3.84 -20.34 21.93
CA GLY A 447 -2.57 -19.78 21.50
C GLY A 447 -2.68 -18.31 21.14
N ILE A 448 -1.54 -17.71 20.78
CA ILE A 448 -1.42 -16.26 20.55
C ILE A 448 -2.35 -15.72 19.45
N PHE A 449 -2.53 -16.48 18.36
CA PHE A 449 -3.39 -16.08 17.25
C PHE A 449 -4.87 -16.13 17.64
N LYS A 450 -5.29 -17.20 18.34
CA LYS A 450 -6.68 -17.33 18.82
C LYS A 450 -7.00 -16.26 19.84
N ASN A 451 -6.09 -15.95 20.76
CA ASN A 451 -6.28 -14.85 21.70
C ASN A 451 -6.44 -13.51 20.99
N MET A 452 -5.57 -13.22 20.02
CA MET A 452 -5.64 -11.97 19.27
C MET A 452 -6.92 -11.84 18.45
N CYS A 453 -7.34 -12.91 17.77
CA CYS A 453 -8.61 -12.95 17.03
C CYS A 453 -9.81 -12.74 17.97
N THR A 454 -9.78 -13.33 19.17
CA THR A 454 -10.86 -13.19 20.15
C THR A 454 -10.98 -11.74 20.60
N LEU A 455 -9.87 -11.11 20.97
CA LEU A 455 -9.83 -9.71 21.41
C LEU A 455 -10.32 -8.75 20.31
N ALA A 456 -9.79 -8.92 19.09
CA ALA A 456 -10.18 -8.10 17.95
C ALA A 456 -11.66 -8.27 17.58
N LYS A 457 -12.16 -9.52 17.56
CA LYS A 457 -13.57 -9.84 17.29
C LYS A 457 -14.50 -9.21 18.33
N GLU A 458 -14.14 -9.25 19.61
CA GLU A 458 -14.96 -8.66 20.68
C GLU A 458 -15.07 -7.15 20.53
N ASN A 459 -13.96 -6.45 20.28
CA ASN A 459 -14.01 -5.02 19.99
C ASN A 459 -14.83 -4.71 18.72
N TRP A 460 -14.64 -5.46 17.63
CA TRP A 460 -15.38 -5.28 16.38
C TRP A 460 -16.89 -5.46 16.56
N LEU A 461 -17.32 -6.50 17.29
CA LEU A 461 -18.73 -6.73 17.58
C LEU A 461 -19.32 -5.62 18.47
N ASN A 462 -18.57 -5.17 19.48
CA ASN A 462 -19.00 -4.09 20.38
C ASN A 462 -19.12 -2.74 19.67
N ALA A 463 -18.28 -2.48 18.66
CA ALA A 463 -18.34 -1.25 17.87
C ALA A 463 -19.49 -1.28 16.82
N ASN A 464 -19.82 -2.47 16.30
CA ASN A 464 -20.81 -2.65 15.24
C ASN A 464 -22.21 -3.11 15.72
N SER A 465 -22.41 -3.25 17.04
CA SER A 465 -23.73 -3.57 17.59
C SER A 465 -24.63 -2.32 17.52
N ALA A 466 -25.52 -2.30 16.53
CA ALA A 466 -26.54 -1.28 16.34
C ALA A 466 -27.84 -1.56 17.12
N GLU A 467 -27.83 -2.48 18.09
CA GLU A 467 -29.00 -2.86 18.88
C GLU A 467 -28.89 -2.40 20.34
N GLU A 468 -30.04 -1.96 20.85
CA GLU A 468 -30.33 -1.37 22.15
C GLU A 468 -29.93 -2.24 23.37
N ASP A 469 -29.57 -1.57 24.47
CA ASP A 469 -29.87 -1.92 25.86
C ASP A 469 -29.21 -3.12 26.60
N GLU A 470 -28.12 -3.75 26.11
CA GLU A 470 -27.39 -4.74 26.94
C GLU A 470 -25.96 -4.31 27.33
N LEU A 471 -25.68 -4.37 28.64
CA LEU A 471 -24.37 -4.11 29.22
C LEU A 471 -23.35 -5.14 28.72
N SER A 472 -22.14 -4.71 28.33
CA SER A 472 -21.08 -5.67 27.99
C SER A 472 -20.69 -6.51 29.20
N PHE A 473 -20.17 -7.73 28.97
CA PHE A 473 -19.74 -8.60 30.06
C PHE A 473 -18.73 -7.92 30.98
N ASP A 474 -17.75 -7.20 30.43
CA ASP A 474 -16.69 -6.58 31.22
C ASP A 474 -17.25 -5.47 32.10
N ASP A 475 -18.18 -4.66 31.58
CA ASP A 475 -18.87 -3.63 32.35
C ASP A 475 -19.72 -4.28 33.46
N ALA A 476 -20.42 -5.38 33.15
CA ALA A 476 -21.31 -6.05 34.10
C ALA A 476 -20.51 -6.74 35.20
N PHE A 477 -19.36 -7.26 34.83
CA PHE A 477 -18.43 -7.92 35.73
C PHE A 477 -17.69 -6.91 36.62
N ASN A 478 -17.36 -5.73 36.10
CA ASN A 478 -16.83 -4.63 36.92
C ASN A 478 -17.87 -4.14 37.93
N SER A 479 -19.13 -3.93 37.50
CA SER A 479 -20.22 -3.61 38.43
C SER A 479 -20.44 -4.71 39.47
N LEU A 480 -20.29 -6.00 39.10
CA LEU A 480 -20.35 -7.10 40.06
C LEU A 480 -19.23 -7.02 41.11
N LYS A 481 -18.00 -6.69 40.69
CA LYS A 481 -16.86 -6.53 41.59
C LYS A 481 -17.06 -5.34 42.54
N GLU A 482 -17.50 -4.20 42.03
CA GLU A 482 -17.81 -3.02 42.84
C GLU A 482 -18.86 -3.33 43.91
N ASN A 483 -19.97 -3.97 43.52
CA ASN A 483 -21.00 -4.41 44.47
C ASN A 483 -20.46 -5.37 45.54
N TRP A 484 -19.50 -6.24 45.20
CA TRP A 484 -18.86 -7.12 46.18
C TRP A 484 -17.82 -6.41 47.06
N GLU A 485 -17.14 -5.38 46.55
CA GLU A 485 -16.28 -4.53 47.37
C GLU A 485 -17.10 -3.79 48.45
N GLU A 486 -18.32 -3.37 48.11
CA GLU A 486 -19.28 -2.76 49.05
C GLU A 486 -19.92 -3.79 50.01
N ASP A 487 -20.26 -4.99 49.52
CA ASP A 487 -20.79 -6.10 50.32
C ASP A 487 -19.94 -7.37 50.14
N LYS A 488 -18.94 -7.51 51.01
CA LYS A 488 -18.00 -8.66 51.02
C LYS A 488 -18.69 -9.99 51.34
N ASP A 489 -19.94 -9.98 51.80
CA ASP A 489 -20.75 -11.16 52.13
C ASP A 489 -21.83 -11.46 51.08
N MET A 490 -21.65 -11.00 49.83
CA MET A 490 -22.60 -11.19 48.73
C MET A 490 -23.01 -12.66 48.50
N LYS A 491 -24.28 -12.97 48.73
CA LYS A 491 -24.87 -14.33 48.63
C LYS A 491 -25.64 -14.54 47.34
N PHE A 492 -25.59 -15.78 46.83
CA PHE A 492 -26.28 -16.21 45.63
C PHE A 492 -27.10 -17.48 45.88
N PRO A 493 -28.37 -17.51 45.43
CA PRO A 493 -29.25 -18.65 45.63
C PRO A 493 -28.89 -19.81 44.69
N MET A 494 -29.02 -21.05 45.17
CA MET A 494 -28.94 -22.25 44.34
C MET A 494 -30.33 -22.68 43.83
N LYS A 495 -30.37 -23.59 42.85
CA LYS A 495 -31.63 -24.21 42.37
C LYS A 495 -32.39 -24.98 43.46
N THR A 496 -31.70 -25.45 44.50
CA THR A 496 -32.32 -26.11 45.65
C THR A 496 -32.74 -25.04 46.65
N GLU A 497 -34.04 -25.02 46.97
CA GLU A 497 -34.67 -24.06 47.88
C GLU A 497 -33.97 -24.06 49.25
N GLY A 498 -33.62 -22.87 49.75
CA GLY A 498 -32.94 -22.67 51.04
C GLY A 498 -31.42 -22.89 51.06
N LYS A 499 -30.76 -23.15 49.92
CA LYS A 499 -29.29 -23.23 49.84
C LYS A 499 -28.70 -22.06 49.08
N GLU A 500 -27.68 -21.43 49.67
CA GLU A 500 -26.96 -20.29 49.11
C GLU A 500 -25.45 -20.53 49.13
N TYR A 501 -24.71 -19.78 48.32
CA TYR A 501 -23.25 -19.72 48.36
C TYR A 501 -22.80 -18.26 48.34
N THR A 502 -21.61 -17.99 48.88
CA THR A 502 -21.10 -16.62 49.06
C THR A 502 -19.85 -16.44 48.21
N ILE A 503 -19.73 -15.30 47.50
CA ILE A 503 -18.47 -14.93 46.85
C ILE A 503 -17.52 -14.43 47.93
N ILE A 504 -16.32 -15.02 47.99
CA ILE A 504 -15.31 -14.70 49.01
C ILE A 504 -14.08 -13.98 48.43
N GLY A 505 -14.01 -13.87 47.11
CA GLY A 505 -12.89 -13.19 46.46
C GLY A 505 -12.91 -13.34 44.94
N PHE A 506 -12.17 -12.45 44.29
CA PHE A 506 -11.87 -12.52 42.88
C PHE A 506 -10.36 -12.67 42.70
N THR A 507 -9.97 -13.58 41.82
CA THR A 507 -8.61 -13.67 41.28
C THR A 507 -8.61 -13.11 39.86
N LYS A 508 -7.44 -13.08 39.20
CA LYS A 508 -7.33 -12.65 37.80
C LYS A 508 -8.22 -13.46 36.85
N SER A 509 -8.35 -14.78 37.06
CA SER A 509 -9.04 -15.69 36.13
C SER A 509 -10.24 -16.45 36.72
N SER A 510 -10.48 -16.33 38.03
CA SER A 510 -11.54 -17.08 38.70
C SER A 510 -12.22 -16.36 39.86
N ILE A 511 -13.49 -16.69 40.08
CA ILE A 511 -14.30 -16.26 41.23
C ILE A 511 -14.18 -17.32 42.32
N GLN A 512 -13.71 -16.92 43.49
CA GLN A 512 -13.65 -17.77 44.68
C GLN A 512 -14.98 -17.71 45.42
N PHE A 513 -15.52 -18.85 45.80
CA PHE A 513 -16.80 -18.93 46.50
C PHE A 513 -16.81 -19.97 47.62
N LYS A 514 -17.60 -19.70 48.64
CA LYS A 514 -17.87 -20.62 49.76
C LYS A 514 -19.23 -21.29 49.56
N LYS A 515 -19.25 -22.62 49.48
CA LYS A 515 -20.48 -23.42 49.35
C LYS A 515 -21.34 -23.33 50.62
N ALA A 516 -22.62 -23.66 50.51
CA ALA A 516 -23.53 -23.87 51.66
C ALA A 516 -22.97 -24.84 52.72
N SER A 517 -22.15 -25.82 52.30
CA SER A 517 -21.49 -26.78 53.20
C SER A 517 -20.24 -26.22 53.90
N GLY A 518 -19.85 -24.98 53.62
CA GLY A 518 -18.66 -24.31 54.17
C GLY A 518 -17.35 -24.52 53.40
N SER A 519 -17.32 -25.39 52.38
CA SER A 519 -16.11 -25.66 51.58
C SER A 519 -15.78 -24.53 50.60
N ILE A 520 -14.48 -24.24 50.44
CA ILE A 520 -13.89 -23.19 49.58
C ILE A 520 -12.98 -23.76 48.49
N ASP A 521 -12.97 -25.09 48.29
CA ASP A 521 -11.99 -25.81 47.46
C ASP A 521 -12.15 -25.61 45.94
N HIS A 522 -13.12 -24.81 45.52
CA HIS A 522 -13.49 -24.67 44.12
C HIS A 522 -13.64 -23.20 43.74
N THR A 523 -13.36 -22.92 42.49
CA THR A 523 -13.52 -21.60 41.88
C THR A 523 -14.36 -21.71 40.62
N LEU A 524 -14.87 -20.57 40.15
CA LEU A 524 -15.59 -20.45 38.88
C LEU A 524 -14.70 -19.67 37.90
N SER A 525 -14.40 -20.25 36.75
CA SER A 525 -13.67 -19.56 35.67
C SER A 525 -14.48 -18.35 35.17
N ILE A 526 -13.81 -17.20 35.07
CA ILE A 526 -14.37 -15.94 34.54
C ILE A 526 -14.61 -16.07 33.03
N SER A 527 -13.70 -16.70 32.29
CA SER A 527 -13.89 -16.95 30.85
C SER A 527 -15.13 -17.81 30.57
N THR A 528 -15.35 -18.87 31.34
CA THR A 528 -16.57 -19.68 31.21
C THR A 528 -17.83 -18.89 31.57
N LEU A 529 -17.75 -17.96 32.53
CA LEU A 529 -18.87 -17.08 32.88
C LEU A 529 -19.18 -16.10 31.73
N ARG A 530 -18.14 -15.55 31.08
CA ARG A 530 -18.23 -14.72 29.88
C ARG A 530 -18.90 -15.47 28.73
N ASP A 531 -18.54 -16.72 28.50
CA ASP A 531 -19.16 -17.55 27.47
C ASP A 531 -20.65 -17.80 27.73
N TYR A 532 -21.04 -18.00 28.99
CA TYR A 532 -22.45 -18.13 29.36
C TYR A 532 -23.22 -16.81 29.26
N PHE A 533 -22.57 -15.67 29.49
CA PHE A 533 -23.18 -14.34 29.38
C PHE A 533 -23.68 -14.06 27.97
N TYR A 534 -22.83 -14.32 26.97
CA TYR A 534 -23.15 -14.16 25.56
C TYR A 534 -23.81 -15.38 24.92
N ASP A 535 -24.32 -16.33 25.73
CA ASP A 535 -24.97 -17.56 25.27
C ASP A 535 -24.12 -18.40 24.28
N ARG A 536 -22.78 -18.22 24.27
CA ARG A 536 -21.79 -18.95 23.44
C ARG A 536 -21.66 -20.41 23.85
N ARG A 537 -22.04 -20.73 25.10
CA ARG A 537 -21.97 -22.08 25.67
C ARG A 537 -23.25 -22.40 26.45
N LYS A 538 -23.74 -23.64 26.34
CA LYS A 538 -24.85 -24.11 27.18
C LYS A 538 -24.40 -24.27 28.63
N VAL A 539 -25.16 -23.68 29.55
CA VAL A 539 -24.87 -23.75 30.98
C VAL A 539 -24.88 -25.19 31.47
N ARG A 540 -23.72 -25.67 31.95
CA ARG A 540 -23.60 -27.01 32.52
C ARG A 540 -24.38 -27.10 33.83
N THR A 541 -25.21 -28.14 33.96
CA THR A 541 -26.04 -28.39 35.15
C THR A 541 -25.41 -29.37 36.15
N THR A 542 -24.13 -29.71 35.99
CA THR A 542 -23.41 -30.67 36.83
C THR A 542 -22.08 -30.09 37.33
N GLY A 543 -21.53 -30.65 38.42
CA GLY A 543 -20.27 -30.22 39.00
C GLY A 543 -20.31 -28.77 39.51
N VAL A 544 -19.26 -27.99 39.24
CA VAL A 544 -19.20 -26.55 39.53
C VAL A 544 -20.11 -25.71 38.62
N GLY A 545 -20.63 -26.28 37.54
CA GLY A 545 -21.54 -25.61 36.59
C GLY A 545 -22.82 -25.07 37.25
N ILE A 546 -23.28 -25.71 38.33
CA ILE A 546 -24.51 -25.35 39.05
C ILE A 546 -24.47 -23.96 39.72
N TYR A 547 -23.28 -23.37 39.88
CA TYR A 547 -23.09 -22.08 40.54
C TYR A 547 -23.04 -20.90 39.53
N TYR A 548 -22.94 -21.14 38.23
CA TYR A 548 -22.94 -20.07 37.23
C TYR A 548 -24.30 -19.35 37.06
N PRO A 549 -25.47 -20.04 37.05
CA PRO A 549 -26.75 -19.41 36.72
C PRO A 549 -27.12 -18.19 37.57
N ALA A 550 -26.82 -18.21 38.88
CA ALA A 550 -27.20 -17.11 39.77
C ALA A 550 -26.32 -15.86 39.58
N ILE A 551 -25.02 -16.06 39.33
CA ILE A 551 -24.10 -14.96 38.96
C ILE A 551 -24.49 -14.39 37.60
N LEU A 552 -24.76 -15.27 36.62
CA LEU A 552 -25.21 -14.88 35.28
C LEU A 552 -26.47 -14.01 35.33
N LYS A 553 -27.45 -14.40 36.15
CA LYS A 553 -28.67 -13.62 36.36
C LYS A 553 -28.39 -12.23 36.95
N LYS A 554 -27.43 -12.13 37.87
CA LYS A 554 -27.02 -10.84 38.45
C LYS A 554 -26.29 -9.97 37.43
N LEU A 555 -25.38 -10.54 36.63
CA LEU A 555 -24.69 -9.83 35.55
C LEU A 555 -25.70 -9.25 34.54
N LYS A 556 -26.66 -10.06 34.07
CA LYS A 556 -27.72 -9.63 33.15
C LYS A 556 -28.74 -8.66 33.79
N SER A 557 -28.63 -8.35 35.09
CA SER A 557 -29.51 -7.39 35.78
C SER A 557 -28.94 -5.97 35.88
N PHE A 558 -27.67 -5.77 35.52
CA PHE A 558 -27.06 -4.44 35.51
C PHE A 558 -27.51 -3.62 34.30
N GLN A 559 -27.66 -2.31 34.48
CA GLN A 559 -28.01 -1.34 33.44
C GLN A 559 -26.88 -0.32 33.23
N PRO A 560 -26.69 0.20 32.01
CA PRO A 560 -25.55 1.08 31.71
C PRO A 560 -25.70 2.42 32.40
N THR A 561 -24.64 2.85 33.08
CA THR A 561 -24.57 4.13 33.79
C THR A 561 -24.36 5.31 32.84
N GLU A 562 -23.63 5.14 31.73
CA GLU A 562 -23.50 6.10 30.62
C GLU A 562 -23.26 5.36 29.28
N PHE A 563 -23.74 5.93 28.17
CA PHE A 563 -23.55 5.38 26.82
C PHE A 563 -22.22 5.86 26.23
N GLU A 564 -21.17 5.05 26.32
CA GLU A 564 -19.96 5.26 25.52
C GLU A 564 -20.09 4.53 24.18
N VAL A 565 -20.02 5.28 23.08
CA VAL A 565 -19.82 4.70 21.74
C VAL A 565 -18.44 4.04 21.73
N LYS A 566 -18.40 2.70 21.75
CA LYS A 566 -17.13 1.97 21.69
C LYS A 566 -16.56 2.05 20.28
N GLU A 567 -15.40 2.70 20.15
CA GLU A 567 -14.67 2.84 18.90
C GLU A 567 -14.17 1.49 18.37
N GLU A 568 -14.29 1.27 17.05
CA GLU A 568 -13.68 0.12 16.39
C GLU A 568 -12.17 0.31 16.32
N LYS A 569 -11.43 -0.55 17.02
CA LYS A 569 -9.98 -0.54 17.09
C LYS A 569 -9.39 -1.51 16.10
N LYS A 570 -8.26 -1.13 15.50
CA LYS A 570 -7.42 -2.01 14.68
C LYS A 570 -6.43 -2.76 15.57
N TYR A 571 -6.29 -4.06 15.35
CA TYR A 571 -5.39 -4.95 16.10
C TYR A 571 -4.30 -5.48 15.18
N VAL A 572 -3.05 -5.59 15.65
CA VAL A 572 -1.91 -6.01 14.82
C VAL A 572 -1.18 -7.20 15.46
N LEU A 573 -1.03 -8.29 14.71
CA LEU A 573 -0.15 -9.40 15.05
C LEU A 573 1.12 -9.33 14.20
N VAL A 574 2.26 -9.08 14.83
CA VAL A 574 3.58 -9.13 14.21
C VAL A 574 4.16 -10.54 14.36
N ILE A 575 4.52 -11.17 13.24
CA ILE A 575 5.14 -12.49 13.15
C ILE A 575 6.56 -12.33 12.59
N ASP A 576 7.54 -12.25 13.47
CA ASP A 576 8.93 -12.15 13.08
C ASP A 576 9.49 -13.50 12.62
N GLU A 577 10.39 -13.47 11.64
CA GLU A 577 11.01 -14.65 11.03
C GLU A 577 9.97 -15.71 10.60
N ILE A 578 8.87 -15.28 9.95
CA ILE A 578 7.72 -16.12 9.62
C ILE A 578 8.10 -17.40 8.87
N ASN A 579 9.16 -17.38 8.09
CA ASN A 579 9.61 -18.52 7.31
C ASN A 579 10.38 -19.58 8.14
N ARG A 580 10.87 -19.26 9.35
CA ARG A 580 11.64 -20.19 10.22
C ARG A 580 10.81 -21.31 10.86
N GLY A 581 9.48 -21.21 10.82
CA GLY A 581 8.57 -22.26 11.24
C GLY A 581 7.80 -22.86 10.07
N ASN A 582 7.24 -24.05 10.25
CA ASN A 582 6.35 -24.65 9.26
C ASN A 582 4.99 -23.94 9.27
N VAL A 583 4.90 -22.85 8.52
CA VAL A 583 3.72 -21.97 8.55
C VAL A 583 2.43 -22.72 8.23
N SER A 584 2.46 -23.68 7.31
CA SER A 584 1.31 -24.51 6.97
C SER A 584 0.85 -25.39 8.14
N GLN A 585 1.78 -25.96 8.92
CA GLN A 585 1.43 -26.71 10.14
C GLN A 585 0.99 -25.79 11.29
N ILE A 586 1.63 -24.62 11.43
CA ILE A 586 1.35 -23.66 12.51
C ILE A 586 -0.06 -23.07 12.35
N PHE A 587 -0.43 -22.61 11.14
CA PHE A 587 -1.76 -22.09 10.87
C PHE A 587 -2.81 -23.19 10.67
N GLY A 588 -2.40 -24.40 10.28
CA GLY A 588 -3.30 -25.52 10.02
C GLY A 588 -4.38 -25.17 9.00
N GLU A 589 -5.63 -25.50 9.33
CA GLU A 589 -6.81 -25.22 8.49
C GLU A 589 -7.21 -23.73 8.43
N LEU A 590 -6.69 -22.91 9.35
CA LEU A 590 -7.05 -21.49 9.48
C LEU A 590 -6.34 -20.58 8.47
N ILE A 591 -5.40 -21.13 7.72
CA ILE A 591 -4.71 -20.42 6.65
C ILE A 591 -5.70 -19.84 5.62
N THR A 592 -6.86 -20.46 5.41
CA THR A 592 -7.87 -19.95 4.47
C THR A 592 -8.64 -18.76 5.06
N LEU A 593 -8.76 -18.69 6.39
CA LEU A 593 -9.57 -17.68 7.08
C LEU A 593 -8.89 -16.31 7.15
N ILE A 594 -7.58 -16.22 6.93
CA ILE A 594 -6.87 -14.95 6.91
C ILE A 594 -7.13 -14.14 5.63
N GLU A 595 -7.66 -14.77 4.57
CA GLU A 595 -8.08 -14.10 3.34
C GLU A 595 -9.15 -13.04 3.61
N GLU A 596 -9.05 -11.89 2.94
CA GLU A 596 -9.91 -10.73 3.20
C GLU A 596 -11.40 -11.08 3.09
N ASP A 597 -11.83 -11.70 1.99
CA ASP A 597 -13.22 -12.08 1.74
C ASP A 597 -13.74 -13.17 2.69
N LYS A 598 -12.84 -13.96 3.30
CA LYS A 598 -13.18 -15.07 4.22
C LYS A 598 -13.29 -14.65 5.68
N ARG A 599 -12.88 -13.43 6.02
CA ARG A 599 -12.99 -12.89 7.37
C ARG A 599 -14.44 -12.58 7.72
N LEU A 600 -14.72 -12.51 9.03
CA LEU A 600 -16.04 -12.25 9.57
C LEU A 600 -16.60 -10.91 9.06
N GLY A 601 -17.89 -10.88 8.75
CA GLY A 601 -18.59 -9.68 8.28
C GLY A 601 -18.55 -9.46 6.76
N ASN A 602 -17.70 -10.19 6.03
CA ASN A 602 -17.64 -10.11 4.57
C ASN A 602 -18.59 -11.11 3.88
N ASP A 603 -18.89 -10.85 2.60
CA ASP A 603 -19.87 -11.60 1.79
C ASP A 603 -19.58 -13.11 1.74
N GLU A 604 -18.29 -13.48 1.70
CA GLU A 604 -17.80 -14.86 1.61
C GLU A 604 -17.20 -15.35 2.93
N SER A 605 -17.63 -14.78 4.06
CA SER A 605 -17.10 -15.12 5.39
C SER A 605 -17.20 -16.62 5.70
N LEU A 606 -16.15 -17.14 6.34
CA LEU A 606 -16.04 -18.54 6.73
C LEU A 606 -15.75 -18.66 8.22
N GLU A 607 -16.35 -19.67 8.85
CA GLU A 607 -15.96 -20.16 10.17
C GLU A 607 -15.63 -21.65 10.09
N VAL A 608 -14.66 -22.10 10.87
CA VAL A 608 -14.27 -23.51 10.99
C VAL A 608 -14.44 -24.01 12.42
N THR A 609 -14.59 -25.32 12.58
CA THR A 609 -14.68 -25.94 13.91
C THR A 609 -13.29 -26.41 14.34
N LEU A 610 -12.74 -25.78 15.38
CA LEU A 610 -11.39 -26.08 15.86
C LEU A 610 -11.26 -27.54 16.36
N PRO A 611 -10.12 -28.20 16.16
CA PRO A 611 -9.95 -29.62 16.43
C PRO A 611 -9.93 -29.98 17.92
N TYR A 612 -9.42 -29.13 18.81
CA TYR A 612 -9.28 -29.44 20.23
C TYR A 612 -10.49 -28.97 21.04
N SER A 613 -10.84 -27.68 20.95
CA SER A 613 -11.95 -27.09 21.69
C SER A 613 -13.34 -27.44 21.13
N LYS A 614 -13.41 -27.78 19.83
CA LYS A 614 -14.66 -27.96 19.06
C LYS A 614 -15.51 -26.68 18.96
N GLU A 615 -14.88 -25.52 19.15
CA GLU A 615 -15.52 -24.21 19.04
C GLU A 615 -15.52 -23.73 17.58
N SER A 616 -16.53 -22.93 17.21
CA SER A 616 -16.55 -22.22 15.93
C SER A 616 -15.57 -21.05 15.97
N PHE A 617 -14.74 -20.91 14.94
CA PHE A 617 -13.69 -19.92 14.88
C PHE A 617 -13.65 -19.23 13.51
N GLY A 618 -13.52 -17.91 13.53
CA GLY A 618 -13.37 -17.05 12.35
C GLY A 618 -12.45 -15.88 12.67
N VAL A 619 -11.78 -15.36 11.65
CA VAL A 619 -10.84 -14.23 11.78
C VAL A 619 -11.61 -12.91 11.60
N PRO A 620 -11.52 -11.94 12.52
CA PRO A 620 -12.24 -10.68 12.41
C PRO A 620 -11.60 -9.72 11.39
N PRO A 621 -12.37 -8.75 10.84
CA PRO A 621 -11.89 -7.86 9.80
C PRO A 621 -10.87 -6.83 10.33
N ASN A 622 -10.93 -6.47 11.61
CA ASN A 622 -10.04 -5.50 12.25
C ASN A 622 -8.69 -6.06 12.73
N LEU A 623 -8.32 -7.31 12.37
CA LEU A 623 -7.02 -7.92 12.70
C LEU A 623 -6.02 -7.84 11.53
N TYR A 624 -4.90 -7.18 11.71
CA TYR A 624 -3.83 -7.08 10.72
C TYR A 624 -2.67 -8.01 11.09
N ILE A 625 -2.05 -8.65 10.10
CA ILE A 625 -0.91 -9.55 10.28
C ILE A 625 0.29 -8.98 9.53
N ILE A 626 1.39 -8.75 10.25
CA ILE A 626 2.66 -8.28 9.67
C ILE A 626 3.71 -9.36 9.88
N GLY A 627 4.12 -10.02 8.81
CA GLY A 627 5.23 -10.97 8.80
C GLY A 627 6.57 -10.30 8.45
N THR A 628 7.65 -10.88 8.93
CA THR A 628 9.03 -10.51 8.59
C THR A 628 9.76 -11.75 8.08
N MET A 629 10.49 -11.62 6.96
CA MET A 629 11.09 -12.75 6.25
C MET A 629 12.50 -12.44 5.77
N ASN A 630 13.50 -13.20 6.24
CA ASN A 630 14.84 -13.18 5.66
C ASN A 630 14.90 -14.07 4.41
N THR A 631 15.38 -13.52 3.29
CA THR A 631 15.45 -14.26 2.01
C THR A 631 16.75 -15.04 1.81
N ALA A 632 17.86 -14.62 2.42
CA ALA A 632 19.18 -15.25 2.27
C ALA A 632 19.34 -16.57 3.05
N ASP A 633 18.49 -16.82 4.05
CA ASP A 633 18.69 -17.90 5.00
C ASP A 633 18.28 -19.25 4.37
N ARG A 634 19.26 -20.14 4.21
CA ARG A 634 19.11 -21.45 3.58
C ARG A 634 18.50 -22.49 4.51
N SER A 635 18.43 -22.20 5.82
CA SER A 635 17.90 -23.09 6.86
C SER A 635 16.37 -23.06 6.96
N VAL A 636 15.71 -22.39 6.02
CA VAL A 636 14.35 -21.92 6.18
C VAL A 636 13.37 -22.69 5.31
N GLU A 637 12.18 -22.97 5.83
CA GLU A 637 11.15 -23.65 5.06
C GLU A 637 10.67 -22.74 3.92
N ALA A 638 10.58 -23.31 2.72
CA ALA A 638 10.05 -22.59 1.58
C ALA A 638 8.59 -22.22 1.86
N LEU A 639 8.29 -20.92 1.87
CA LEU A 639 6.94 -20.45 2.11
C LEU A 639 5.99 -21.01 1.04
N ASP A 640 4.97 -21.74 1.47
CA ASP A 640 4.03 -22.42 0.57
C ASP A 640 3.41 -21.41 -0.42
N THR A 641 3.25 -21.84 -1.67
CA THR A 641 2.48 -21.13 -2.69
C THR A 641 1.08 -20.72 -2.23
N ALA A 642 0.46 -21.48 -1.34
CA ALA A 642 -0.83 -21.16 -0.76
C ALA A 642 -0.76 -19.95 0.18
N LEU A 643 0.31 -19.82 0.98
CA LEU A 643 0.56 -18.66 1.83
C LEU A 643 0.89 -17.42 1.00
N ARG A 644 1.70 -17.57 -0.06
CA ARG A 644 2.07 -16.44 -0.92
C ARG A 644 0.87 -15.71 -1.54
N ARG A 645 -0.27 -16.36 -1.71
CA ARG A 645 -1.49 -15.75 -2.27
C ARG A 645 -2.29 -14.94 -1.26
N ARG A 646 -1.98 -15.09 0.04
CA ARG A 646 -2.76 -14.56 1.16
C ARG A 646 -2.10 -13.38 1.86
N PHE A 647 -0.83 -13.15 1.55
CA PHE A 647 -0.04 -12.04 2.04
C PHE A 647 0.36 -11.12 0.88
N SER A 648 0.34 -9.82 1.13
CA SER A 648 1.05 -8.85 0.30
C SER A 648 2.55 -8.86 0.65
N PHE A 649 3.41 -8.87 -0.36
CA PHE A 649 4.87 -8.92 -0.16
C PHE A 649 5.47 -7.55 -0.44
N GLU A 650 6.09 -6.96 0.58
CA GLU A 650 6.80 -5.69 0.48
C GLU A 650 8.31 -5.95 0.61
N GLU A 651 9.05 -5.70 -0.48
CA GLU A 651 10.49 -5.91 -0.52
C GLU A 651 11.22 -4.77 0.20
N MET A 652 12.20 -5.13 1.03
CA MET A 652 13.09 -4.23 1.75
C MET A 652 14.54 -4.46 1.32
N PRO A 653 14.97 -3.89 0.17
CA PRO A 653 16.34 -4.00 -0.30
C PRO A 653 17.28 -3.10 0.53
N PRO A 654 18.61 -3.26 0.39
CA PRO A 654 19.55 -2.34 1.01
C PRO A 654 19.35 -0.90 0.49
N ASP A 655 18.92 -0.01 1.39
CA ASP A 655 18.81 1.42 1.08
C ASP A 655 20.18 2.13 1.19
N TYR A 656 20.67 2.63 0.06
CA TYR A 656 21.92 3.38 -0.06
C TYR A 656 21.75 4.89 0.10
N SER A 657 20.51 5.39 0.17
CA SER A 657 20.18 6.82 0.23
C SER A 657 20.08 7.38 1.66
N LEU A 658 20.20 6.51 2.66
CA LEU A 658 20.14 6.87 4.08
C LEU A 658 21.23 7.88 4.46
N SER A 659 20.83 8.95 5.14
CA SER A 659 21.76 9.99 5.64
C SER A 659 22.76 9.44 6.66
N GLN A 660 22.41 8.36 7.37
CA GLN A 660 23.30 7.64 8.28
C GLN A 660 24.50 6.98 7.54
N LEU A 661 24.48 6.94 6.21
CA LEU A 661 25.58 6.48 5.37
C LEU A 661 26.38 7.64 4.74
N ASP A 662 26.04 8.89 5.07
CA ASP A 662 26.72 10.10 4.55
C ASP A 662 27.97 10.45 5.35
N TYR A 663 28.90 9.50 5.39
CA TYR A 663 30.23 9.69 5.95
C TYR A 663 31.27 9.01 5.04
N THR A 664 32.54 9.36 5.25
CA THR A 664 33.64 8.87 4.43
C THR A 664 34.57 7.95 5.18
N ILE A 665 34.89 6.81 4.58
CA ILE A 665 35.90 5.86 5.02
C ILE A 665 37.07 5.98 4.05
N TYR A 666 38.19 6.55 4.51
CA TYR A 666 39.39 6.75 3.69
C TYR A 666 39.12 7.41 2.32
N ASN A 667 38.37 8.53 2.32
CA ASN A 667 37.94 9.28 1.13
C ASN A 667 36.90 8.60 0.23
N TYR A 668 36.32 7.47 0.65
CA TYR A 668 35.20 6.83 -0.04
C TYR A 668 33.93 6.97 0.77
N ASN A 669 32.85 7.42 0.14
CA ASN A 669 31.53 7.45 0.77
C ASN A 669 31.06 6.03 1.13
N ALA A 670 30.55 5.86 2.35
CA ALA A 670 30.15 4.56 2.91
C ALA A 670 29.04 3.88 2.10
N SER A 671 28.03 4.65 1.67
CA SER A 671 26.98 4.16 0.78
C SER A 671 27.53 3.61 -0.55
N ARG A 672 28.49 4.32 -1.16
CA ARG A 672 29.16 3.84 -2.39
C ARG A 672 29.97 2.55 -2.16
N LEU A 673 30.63 2.43 -1.01
CA LEU A 673 31.38 1.23 -0.63
C LEU A 673 30.44 0.02 -0.50
N LEU A 674 29.36 0.15 0.28
CA LEU A 674 28.36 -0.89 0.46
C LEU A 674 27.72 -1.31 -0.88
N LYS A 675 27.34 -0.34 -1.71
CA LYS A 675 26.78 -0.59 -3.05
C LYS A 675 27.76 -1.37 -3.94
N THR A 676 29.06 -1.07 -3.86
CA THR A 676 30.09 -1.77 -4.63
C THR A 676 30.22 -3.24 -4.20
N ILE A 677 30.18 -3.50 -2.90
CA ILE A 677 30.16 -4.86 -2.34
C ILE A 677 28.92 -5.60 -2.80
N ASN A 678 27.74 -4.99 -2.66
CA ASN A 678 26.46 -5.60 -3.03
C ASN A 678 26.34 -5.92 -4.51
N ASN A 679 26.79 -5.04 -5.41
CA ASN A 679 26.82 -5.32 -6.85
C ASN A 679 27.64 -6.57 -7.19
N ARG A 680 28.73 -6.83 -6.44
CA ARG A 680 29.58 -8.02 -6.65
C ARG A 680 28.93 -9.27 -6.07
N ILE A 681 28.29 -9.16 -4.90
CA ILE A 681 27.54 -10.27 -4.30
C ILE A 681 26.39 -10.68 -5.22
N GLU A 682 25.57 -9.72 -5.67
CA GLU A 682 24.45 -9.97 -6.58
C GLU A 682 24.90 -10.61 -7.90
N LYS A 683 26.10 -10.24 -8.39
CA LYS A 683 26.66 -10.83 -9.60
C LYS A 683 27.11 -12.29 -9.42
N LEU A 684 27.59 -12.65 -8.23
CA LEU A 684 28.08 -14.00 -7.91
C LEU A 684 27.00 -14.93 -7.39
N LEU A 685 25.98 -14.38 -6.73
CA LEU A 685 24.84 -15.06 -6.14
C LEU A 685 23.55 -14.48 -6.74
N ASP A 686 22.86 -13.63 -5.98
CA ASP A 686 21.60 -12.98 -6.34
C ASP A 686 21.35 -11.76 -5.43
N LYS A 687 20.23 -11.06 -5.65
CA LYS A 687 19.84 -9.88 -4.87
C LYS A 687 19.53 -10.17 -3.40
N ASP A 688 19.09 -11.40 -3.09
CA ASP A 688 18.63 -11.81 -1.77
C ASP A 688 19.79 -12.01 -0.78
N HIS A 689 21.00 -12.25 -1.29
CA HIS A 689 22.24 -12.33 -0.50
C HIS A 689 22.95 -10.98 -0.31
N THR A 690 22.36 -9.86 -0.72
CA THR A 690 23.00 -8.55 -0.51
C THR A 690 23.08 -8.20 0.98
N ILE A 691 24.03 -7.33 1.34
CA ILE A 691 24.26 -6.88 2.71
C ILE A 691 23.45 -5.62 2.96
N GLY A 692 22.63 -5.63 4.02
CA GLY A 692 21.85 -4.48 4.42
C GLY A 692 22.67 -3.35 5.04
N HIS A 693 22.10 -2.13 5.02
CA HIS A 693 22.76 -0.91 5.49
C HIS A 693 23.04 -0.90 6.99
N SER A 694 22.36 -1.70 7.81
CA SER A 694 22.54 -1.69 9.27
C SER A 694 23.99 -1.95 9.71
N TYR A 695 24.75 -2.73 8.93
CA TYR A 695 26.17 -3.00 9.23
C TYR A 695 27.08 -1.79 8.99
N PHE A 696 26.60 -0.77 8.28
CA PHE A 696 27.30 0.47 7.96
C PHE A 696 26.74 1.68 8.72
N ILE A 697 25.71 1.51 9.54
CA ILE A 697 25.22 2.58 10.42
C ILE A 697 26.14 2.64 11.64
N VAL A 698 26.71 3.82 11.90
CA VAL A 698 27.60 4.08 13.04
C VAL A 698 26.84 4.95 14.05
N GLU A 699 26.90 4.59 15.32
CA GLU A 699 26.28 5.37 16.39
C GLU A 699 27.02 6.71 16.61
N ASP A 700 26.26 7.74 16.97
CA ASP A 700 26.80 9.07 17.24
C ASP A 700 27.94 9.05 18.26
N GLY A 701 29.03 9.74 17.95
CA GLY A 701 30.20 9.86 18.81
C GLY A 701 31.19 8.69 18.74
N LYS A 702 30.92 7.64 17.94
CA LYS A 702 31.90 6.59 17.64
C LYS A 702 32.75 6.95 16.41
N ASN A 703 33.96 6.38 16.35
CA ASN A 703 34.83 6.54 15.19
C ASN A 703 34.36 5.62 14.04
N GLU A 704 34.00 6.21 12.90
CA GLU A 704 33.41 5.48 11.77
C GLU A 704 34.36 4.45 11.17
N VAL A 705 35.66 4.77 11.11
CA VAL A 705 36.68 3.86 10.56
C VAL A 705 36.86 2.64 11.45
N GLU A 706 36.93 2.82 12.77
CA GLU A 706 37.04 1.70 13.72
C GLU A 706 35.79 0.82 13.73
N GLU A 707 34.59 1.42 13.69
CA GLU A 707 33.34 0.67 13.67
C GLU A 707 33.17 -0.11 12.37
N ILE A 708 33.54 0.48 11.23
CA ILE A 708 33.54 -0.24 9.94
C ILE A 708 34.58 -1.36 9.92
N LEU A 709 35.78 -1.15 10.46
CA LEU A 709 36.75 -2.22 10.62
C LEU A 709 36.16 -3.38 11.44
N LYS A 710 35.51 -3.07 12.57
CA LYS A 710 34.83 -4.10 13.40
C LYS A 710 33.71 -4.79 12.62
N ALA A 711 32.88 -4.03 11.90
CA ALA A 711 31.76 -4.57 11.12
C ALA A 711 32.24 -5.53 10.02
N PHE A 712 33.35 -5.22 9.33
CA PHE A 712 33.95 -6.10 8.33
C PHE A 712 34.30 -7.47 8.91
N TYR A 713 34.98 -7.51 10.05
CA TYR A 713 35.49 -8.77 10.59
C TYR A 713 34.54 -9.52 11.52
N LYS A 714 33.58 -8.83 12.15
CA LYS A 714 32.60 -9.46 13.04
C LYS A 714 31.32 -9.87 12.34
N ASN A 715 30.94 -9.19 11.25
CA ASN A 715 29.65 -9.38 10.60
C ASN A 715 29.80 -9.71 9.11
N ILE A 716 30.42 -8.83 8.32
CA ILE A 716 30.41 -8.93 6.85
C ILE A 716 31.22 -10.14 6.35
N ILE A 717 32.48 -10.30 6.78
CA ILE A 717 33.32 -11.42 6.36
C ILE A 717 32.73 -12.76 6.82
N PRO A 718 32.31 -12.94 8.09
CA PRO A 718 31.60 -14.15 8.50
C PRO A 718 30.35 -14.45 7.67
N LEU A 719 29.54 -13.44 7.34
CA LEU A 719 28.36 -13.61 6.48
C LEU A 719 28.75 -14.07 5.06
N LEU A 720 29.80 -13.49 4.48
CA LEU A 720 30.33 -13.92 3.19
C LEU A 720 30.91 -15.34 3.25
N GLN A 721 31.53 -15.74 4.36
CA GLN A 721 31.99 -17.11 4.58
C GLN A 721 30.82 -18.10 4.56
N GLU A 722 29.69 -17.74 5.16
CA GLU A 722 28.47 -18.53 5.09
C GLU A 722 27.92 -18.60 3.65
N TYR A 723 27.77 -17.46 2.99
CA TYR A 723 27.22 -17.38 1.62
C TYR A 723 28.03 -18.16 0.59
N PHE A 724 29.35 -18.17 0.73
CA PHE A 724 30.27 -18.84 -0.16
C PHE A 724 30.82 -20.17 0.38
N PHE A 725 30.26 -20.71 1.47
CA PHE A 725 30.69 -21.97 2.09
C PHE A 725 32.20 -22.06 2.37
N GLY A 726 32.78 -20.96 2.85
CA GLY A 726 34.22 -20.85 3.14
C GLY A 726 35.11 -20.72 1.90
N ASP A 727 34.55 -20.50 0.70
CA ASP A 727 35.34 -20.21 -0.51
C ASP A 727 35.89 -18.78 -0.46
N PHE A 728 37.06 -18.64 0.18
CA PHE A 728 37.77 -17.37 0.34
C PHE A 728 38.16 -16.74 -1.01
N GLY A 729 38.30 -17.53 -2.09
CA GLY A 729 38.55 -17.01 -3.43
C GLY A 729 37.37 -16.16 -3.92
N LYS A 730 36.14 -16.63 -3.73
CA LYS A 730 34.92 -15.86 -4.03
C LYS A 730 34.76 -14.63 -3.15
N ILE A 731 35.14 -14.72 -1.86
CA ILE A 731 35.20 -13.54 -0.99
C ILE A 731 36.19 -12.51 -1.55
N GLY A 732 37.33 -12.97 -2.09
CA GLY A 732 38.30 -12.13 -2.79
C GLY A 732 37.74 -11.46 -4.06
N LEU A 733 36.82 -12.10 -4.78
CA LEU A 733 36.11 -11.46 -5.90
C LEU A 733 35.17 -10.33 -5.45
N VAL A 734 34.61 -10.42 -4.23
CA VAL A 734 33.73 -9.41 -3.64
C VAL A 734 34.53 -8.26 -3.02
N LEU A 735 35.45 -8.57 -2.12
CA LEU A 735 36.17 -7.57 -1.32
C LEU A 735 37.50 -7.13 -1.98
N GLY A 736 38.03 -7.91 -2.91
CA GLY A 736 39.30 -7.64 -3.58
C GLY A 736 40.51 -8.28 -2.88
N LYS A 737 41.65 -8.30 -3.59
CA LYS A 737 42.92 -8.88 -3.13
C LYS A 737 43.49 -8.26 -1.84
N GLY A 738 42.97 -7.10 -1.42
CA GLY A 738 43.34 -6.48 -0.15
C GLY A 738 42.75 -7.19 1.06
N PHE A 739 41.78 -8.09 0.90
CA PHE A 739 41.13 -8.79 2.03
C PHE A 739 41.44 -10.29 2.08
N VAL A 740 42.05 -10.82 1.03
CA VAL A 740 42.31 -12.24 0.87
C VAL A 740 43.73 -12.45 0.36
N ASN A 741 44.49 -13.28 1.07
CA ASN A 741 45.82 -13.70 0.68
C ASN A 741 45.78 -15.09 0.06
N LYS A 742 46.59 -15.33 -0.99
CA LYS A 742 46.84 -16.68 -1.50
C LYS A 742 47.93 -17.32 -0.64
N LYS A 743 47.62 -18.44 -0.01
CA LYS A 743 48.59 -19.17 0.82
C LYS A 743 49.61 -19.85 -0.09
N GLU A 744 50.89 -19.58 0.13
CA GLU A 744 51.94 -20.31 -0.56
C GLU A 744 52.02 -21.73 0.01
N TRP A 745 51.84 -22.71 -0.88
CA TRP A 745 51.95 -24.11 -0.54
C TRP A 745 53.32 -24.64 -1.02
N ASN A 746 54.04 -25.32 -0.13
CA ASN A 746 55.29 -25.97 -0.50
C ASN A 746 54.96 -27.24 -1.30
N LYS A 747 55.19 -27.22 -2.62
CA LYS A 747 54.94 -28.36 -3.51
C LYS A 747 55.79 -29.60 -3.18
N ASN A 748 56.80 -29.48 -2.32
CA ASN A 748 57.67 -30.59 -1.93
C ASN A 748 57.22 -31.33 -0.67
N THR A 749 56.10 -30.95 -0.05
CA THR A 749 55.51 -31.66 1.10
C THR A 749 54.28 -32.43 0.66
N GLU A 750 54.16 -33.71 1.05
CA GLU A 750 52.97 -34.54 0.83
C GLU A 750 51.75 -33.82 1.43
N ALA A 751 50.87 -33.31 0.54
CA ALA A 751 49.73 -32.48 0.93
C ALA A 751 48.58 -33.29 1.52
N PHE A 752 48.53 -34.58 1.17
CA PHE A 752 47.51 -35.52 1.58
C PHE A 752 48.18 -36.76 2.16
N ALA A 753 47.47 -37.45 3.06
CA ALA A 753 47.92 -38.74 3.55
C ALA A 753 47.94 -39.77 2.40
N ASP A 754 48.85 -40.74 2.48
CA ASP A 754 48.93 -41.87 1.54
C ASP A 754 47.60 -42.65 1.52
N PHE A 755 46.80 -42.41 0.48
CA PHE A 755 45.47 -42.98 0.31
C PHE A 755 45.14 -43.07 -1.18
N ASP A 756 44.73 -44.27 -1.63
CA ASP A 756 44.46 -44.57 -3.03
C ASP A 756 43.07 -44.05 -3.45
N HIS A 757 43.02 -42.76 -3.82
CA HIS A 757 41.83 -42.10 -4.35
C HIS A 757 42.14 -41.54 -5.75
N GLU A 758 41.32 -41.88 -6.74
CA GLU A 758 41.53 -41.62 -8.18
C GLU A 758 41.66 -40.13 -8.60
N SER A 759 41.64 -39.18 -7.66
CA SER A 759 41.60 -37.74 -7.93
C SER A 759 42.47 -36.89 -6.99
N SER A 760 43.45 -37.48 -6.29
CA SER A 760 44.32 -36.72 -5.37
C SER A 760 45.11 -35.61 -6.07
N SER A 761 45.53 -35.83 -7.32
CA SER A 761 46.23 -34.86 -8.17
C SER A 761 45.40 -33.61 -8.47
N ASP A 762 44.08 -33.71 -8.58
CA ASP A 762 43.20 -32.57 -8.90
C ASP A 762 43.14 -31.55 -7.74
N PHE A 763 43.46 -31.99 -6.52
CA PHE A 763 43.47 -31.14 -5.33
C PHE A 763 44.85 -30.51 -5.06
N GLU A 764 45.93 -31.04 -5.63
CA GLU A 764 47.29 -30.50 -5.46
C GLU A 764 47.48 -29.16 -6.17
N GLU A 765 46.74 -28.92 -7.25
CA GLU A 765 46.79 -27.66 -8.02
C GLU A 765 45.82 -26.59 -7.49
N ARG A 766 45.02 -26.90 -6.45
CA ARG A 766 44.00 -25.98 -5.96
C ARG A 766 44.62 -24.86 -5.13
N ASP A 767 44.32 -23.62 -5.54
CA ASP A 767 44.70 -22.44 -4.78
C ASP A 767 43.96 -22.37 -3.43
N ILE A 768 44.73 -22.24 -2.35
CA ILE A 768 44.22 -22.01 -1.00
C ILE A 768 44.34 -20.53 -0.69
N TYR A 769 43.27 -19.95 -0.15
CA TYR A 769 43.19 -18.55 0.22
C TYR A 769 42.89 -18.41 1.72
N GLU A 770 43.29 -17.30 2.33
CA GLU A 770 43.02 -16.97 3.72
C GLU A 770 42.60 -15.50 3.88
N ILE A 771 41.80 -15.19 4.90
CA ILE A 771 41.41 -13.82 5.20
C ILE A 771 42.58 -13.08 5.84
N ILE A 772 42.86 -11.88 5.35
CA ILE A 772 43.82 -10.98 5.96
C ILE A 772 43.15 -10.31 7.17
N ASP A 773 43.73 -10.36 8.37
CA ASP A 773 43.18 -9.73 9.58
C ASP A 773 43.91 -8.43 9.95
N TYR A 774 43.28 -7.28 9.66
CA TYR A 774 43.81 -5.94 9.97
C TYR A 774 43.57 -5.49 11.43
N ARG A 775 42.91 -6.31 12.27
CA ARG A 775 42.75 -6.02 13.70
C ARG A 775 43.97 -6.43 14.51
N ASN A 776 44.84 -7.27 13.95
CA ASN A 776 46.03 -7.75 14.61
C ASN A 776 47.12 -6.68 14.61
N SER A 777 47.62 -6.30 15.79
CA SER A 777 48.70 -5.31 15.94
C SER A 777 50.05 -5.77 15.37
N ASN A 778 50.25 -7.08 15.17
CA ASN A 778 51.45 -7.67 14.57
C ASN A 778 51.27 -7.97 13.07
N HIS A 779 50.28 -7.35 12.43
CA HIS A 779 50.00 -7.53 11.01
C HIS A 779 51.17 -7.03 10.14
N ASN A 780 51.73 -7.90 9.29
CA ASN A 780 52.83 -7.55 8.37
C ASN A 780 52.59 -8.21 6.99
N TYR A 781 51.45 -7.94 6.37
CA TYR A 781 51.14 -8.44 5.03
C TYR A 781 51.57 -7.46 3.95
N LYS A 782 52.07 -7.96 2.81
CA LYS A 782 52.51 -7.15 1.67
C LYS A 782 51.93 -7.69 0.36
N ILE A 783 51.59 -6.77 -0.54
CA ILE A 783 51.28 -7.10 -1.94
C ILE A 783 52.35 -6.44 -2.82
N GLY A 784 53.26 -7.26 -3.36
CA GLY A 784 54.50 -6.75 -3.93
C GLY A 784 55.35 -6.07 -2.86
N ASP A 785 55.83 -4.85 -3.12
CA ASP A 785 56.62 -4.06 -2.16
C ASP A 785 55.76 -3.19 -1.21
N VAL A 786 54.43 -3.23 -1.35
CA VAL A 786 53.52 -2.37 -0.59
C VAL A 786 53.02 -3.09 0.66
N GLU A 787 53.34 -2.53 1.83
CA GLU A 787 52.76 -2.94 3.12
C GLU A 787 51.28 -2.63 3.17
N MET A 788 50.46 -3.64 3.49
CA MET A 788 49.02 -3.54 3.47
C MET A 788 48.47 -3.03 4.79
N SER A 789 47.47 -2.16 4.69
CA SER A 789 46.66 -1.65 5.79
C SER A 789 45.18 -1.74 5.41
N PHE A 790 44.28 -1.59 6.38
CA PHE A 790 42.84 -1.57 6.10
C PHE A 790 42.45 -0.47 5.09
N ASP A 791 43.07 0.71 5.19
CA ASP A 791 42.94 1.79 4.19
C ASP A 791 43.28 1.30 2.77
N LYS A 792 44.47 0.72 2.59
CA LYS A 792 44.90 0.21 1.27
C LYS A 792 44.01 -0.92 0.76
N ALA A 793 43.47 -1.74 1.66
CA ALA A 793 42.51 -2.78 1.32
C ALA A 793 41.19 -2.18 0.80
N ILE A 794 40.66 -1.14 1.46
CA ILE A 794 39.48 -0.39 0.99
C ILE A 794 39.76 0.30 -0.35
N GLN A 795 40.94 0.89 -0.54
CA GLN A 795 41.32 1.48 -1.84
C GLN A 795 41.33 0.44 -2.96
N LEU A 796 41.90 -0.74 -2.71
CA LEU A 796 41.90 -1.85 -3.66
C LEU A 796 40.50 -2.36 -3.97
N LEU A 797 39.64 -2.45 -2.96
CA LEU A 797 38.24 -2.81 -3.13
C LEU A 797 37.55 -1.84 -4.09
N MET A 798 37.82 -0.53 -3.98
CA MET A 798 37.14 0.51 -4.76
C MET A 798 37.73 0.78 -6.14
N LYS A 799 39.05 0.68 -6.34
CA LYS A 799 39.75 1.12 -7.57
C LYS A 799 40.48 0.02 -8.34
N GLY A 800 40.67 -1.18 -7.75
CA GLY A 800 41.37 -2.30 -8.41
C GLY A 800 42.90 -2.17 -8.51
N SER A 801 43.49 -1.00 -8.26
CA SER A 801 44.94 -0.76 -8.19
C SER A 801 45.31 0.18 -7.03
N ILE A 802 46.51 0.01 -6.47
CA ILE A 802 47.11 0.93 -5.49
C ILE A 802 47.81 2.05 -6.27
N ALA A 803 47.63 3.31 -5.88
CA ALA A 803 48.33 4.46 -6.46
C ALA A 803 49.72 4.65 -5.82
#